data_AF-A0A4P9Z926-F1
#
_entry.id   AF-A0A4P9Z926-F1
#
_cell.length_a   1.000
_cell.length_b   1.000
_cell.length_c   1.000
_cell.angle_alpha   90.00
_cell.angle_beta   90.00
_cell.angle_gamma   90.00
#
_symmetry.space_group_name_H-M   'P 1'
#
loop_
_entity.id
_entity.type
_entity.pdbx_description
1 polymer ?
#
loop_
_entity_poly.entity_id
_entity_poly.type
_entity_poly.pdbx_seq_one_letter_code
_entity_poly.pdbx_strand_id
1 'polypeptide(L)'
;MYFQNFGLQKLDWDVVEIANAAQAAAARRAVGFARERADDSGRSAAGASAALPLLDTISAERWRRLSDNAIEPNGYYLPEWELAVNASAQARTNVSALTASVDAIVPNDAPRLIGLLPVISAWRAYNLPLPALVSADPYGTLATPLLDRDGADEAAADLMQQARNAGAHALILRDIPIDGAAMMAFTRALASDGLKPRILQSHARASLDATRNADDLLRDALGPKKLKELRRQRNRLADHGEVIFTIATAPSEIKRDLGIFLTLEASGWKARRGTALAQNEGDAAFVRRAVFDAAARGSCEIVTLHAGETPVASAIVLRHLDRAFYFKLGVDENFAKYSPGVQLTLELTRHMCADPSIAMVDSTAMPGHPMIDPIWRGRLAIGDVLIPLNRRDPFVPAIRLGLTLRALKNPGDTLMNVASSISPVITADNESLKRDFPLKPFAIRHKLSGHPLLTLPRIAQLASSMPRDLIEYNSGDAAISQDPDKVKSVDLDPVEVVNRIQTAGAWMVLKRIEKTPEYRQLLEDALTSVARARGFKSIEDAGFSQIEGFLFVSSPNSTTPFHMDAEDNFFVQIHGEKIFAVYDNRDGKIADDAQVEHSTVKHRNVPFHESFRPRGIEFNLDAGDGCYIPYQWPHWVKTAGSYSISMAITWKTEEVRRLNDLHRFNSMLRSLGLPQAAPGKNPALDAMKLAVYRTAAAIIEPLRGSETMRRIIRRIALGKNANYYLKKA
;
A
#
# COMPACT_ATOMS: atom_id res chain seq x y z
N MET A 1 48.24 -32.64 -3.85
CA MET A 1 49.19 -31.77 -4.57
C MET A 1 48.46 -31.17 -5.75
N TYR A 2 48.12 -29.88 -5.64
CA TYR A 2 48.56 -28.77 -6.53
C TYR A 2 47.74 -28.68 -7.82
N PHE A 3 46.73 -27.79 -7.87
CA PHE A 3 46.77 -26.35 -8.22
C PHE A 3 46.71 -26.12 -9.74
N GLN A 4 45.64 -25.46 -10.21
CA GLN A 4 45.68 -24.24 -11.05
C GLN A 4 44.29 -23.93 -11.62
N ASN A 5 43.74 -22.76 -11.26
CA ASN A 5 43.13 -21.79 -12.17
C ASN A 5 42.40 -20.71 -11.36
N PHE A 6 43.10 -19.61 -11.08
CA PHE A 6 42.50 -18.32 -10.73
C PHE A 6 43.22 -17.25 -11.55
N GLY A 7 42.49 -16.59 -12.44
CA GLY A 7 42.95 -15.42 -13.16
C GLY A 7 41.87 -14.96 -14.15
N LEU A 8 41.42 -13.72 -14.00
CA LEU A 8 40.44 -12.97 -14.84
C LEU A 8 38.96 -13.07 -14.42
N GLN A 9 38.60 -12.41 -13.31
CA GLN A 9 37.21 -11.94 -13.12
C GLN A 9 37.08 -10.73 -12.15
N LYS A 10 38.16 -10.00 -11.90
CA LYS A 10 38.22 -8.98 -10.81
C LYS A 10 38.37 -7.53 -11.28
N LEU A 11 38.11 -7.20 -12.55
CA LEU A 11 38.26 -5.83 -13.07
C LEU A 11 36.97 -5.12 -13.54
N ASP A 12 35.81 -5.78 -13.55
CA ASP A 12 34.57 -5.14 -14.06
C ASP A 12 33.66 -4.50 -12.99
N TRP A 13 33.88 -4.80 -11.70
CA TRP A 13 33.03 -4.26 -10.62
C TRP A 13 33.39 -2.82 -10.20
N ASP A 14 34.68 -2.48 -10.23
CA ASP A 14 35.15 -1.15 -9.84
C ASP A 14 34.76 -0.07 -10.87
N VAL A 15 34.69 -0.44 -12.16
CA VAL A 15 34.26 0.49 -13.23
C VAL A 15 32.76 0.82 -13.10
N VAL A 16 31.94 -0.14 -12.67
CA VAL A 16 30.50 0.03 -12.44
C VAL A 16 30.23 0.85 -11.16
N GLU A 17 30.98 0.63 -10.07
CA GLU A 17 30.88 1.47 -8.87
C GLU A 17 31.37 2.90 -9.09
N ILE A 18 32.45 3.10 -9.84
CA ILE A 18 32.95 4.44 -10.19
C ILE A 18 31.96 5.15 -11.14
N ALA A 19 31.34 4.44 -12.08
CA ALA A 19 30.28 5.00 -12.94
C ALA A 19 29.01 5.36 -12.14
N ASN A 20 28.60 4.52 -11.18
CA ASN A 20 27.46 4.79 -10.28
C ASN A 20 27.75 5.93 -9.30
N ALA A 21 28.97 6.05 -8.79
CA ALA A 21 29.40 7.13 -7.91
C ALA A 21 29.50 8.47 -8.68
N ALA A 22 30.01 8.45 -9.91
CA ALA A 22 30.05 9.61 -10.79
C ALA A 22 28.62 10.07 -11.19
N GLN A 23 27.70 9.14 -11.44
CA GLN A 23 26.28 9.43 -11.70
C GLN A 23 25.53 9.93 -10.46
N ALA A 24 25.79 9.38 -9.28
CA ALA A 24 25.24 9.86 -8.01
C ALA A 24 25.78 11.25 -7.65
N ALA A 25 27.04 11.53 -7.95
CA ALA A 25 27.64 12.86 -7.80
C ALA A 25 27.05 13.87 -8.81
N ALA A 26 26.77 13.44 -10.06
CA ALA A 26 26.07 14.25 -11.05
C ALA A 26 24.62 14.56 -10.63
N ALA A 27 23.90 13.59 -10.05
CA ALA A 27 22.55 13.79 -9.52
C ALA A 27 22.53 14.72 -8.29
N ARG A 28 23.49 14.58 -7.37
CA ARG A 28 23.64 15.52 -6.24
C ARG A 28 24.03 16.92 -6.69
N ARG A 29 24.89 17.06 -7.72
CA ARG A 29 25.18 18.35 -8.35
C ARG A 29 23.95 18.92 -9.05
N ALA A 30 23.15 18.13 -9.77
CA ALA A 30 21.93 18.60 -10.43
C ALA A 30 20.86 19.07 -9.44
N VAL A 31 20.70 18.37 -8.30
CA VAL A 31 19.82 18.78 -7.19
C VAL A 31 20.38 20.02 -6.48
N GLY A 32 21.71 20.13 -6.35
CA GLY A 32 22.39 21.33 -5.84
C GLY A 32 22.20 22.55 -6.75
N PHE A 33 22.39 22.41 -8.07
CA PHE A 33 22.18 23.45 -9.06
C PHE A 33 20.71 23.88 -9.16
N ALA A 34 19.75 22.97 -8.96
CA ALA A 34 18.32 23.30 -8.90
C ALA A 34 17.97 24.11 -7.63
N ARG A 35 18.68 23.86 -6.52
CA ARG A 35 18.51 24.56 -5.25
C ARG A 35 19.18 25.95 -5.26
N GLU A 36 20.39 26.06 -5.82
CA GLU A 36 21.06 27.34 -6.07
C GLU A 36 20.31 28.21 -7.09
N ARG A 37 19.77 27.65 -8.19
CA ARG A 37 18.92 28.42 -9.11
C ARG A 37 17.59 28.83 -8.53
N ALA A 38 17.00 28.06 -7.61
CA ALA A 38 15.80 28.48 -6.89
C ALA A 38 16.08 29.69 -6.00
N ASP A 39 17.24 29.72 -5.32
CA ASP A 39 17.68 30.86 -4.50
C ASP A 39 18.11 32.08 -5.34
N ASP A 40 18.70 31.87 -6.53
CA ASP A 40 19.17 32.95 -7.43
C ASP A 40 18.05 33.49 -8.36
N SER A 41 16.99 32.70 -8.60
CA SER A 41 15.80 33.11 -9.39
C SER A 41 14.95 34.19 -8.73
N GLY A 42 15.26 34.58 -7.49
CA GLY A 42 14.68 35.76 -6.86
C GLY A 42 15.13 37.08 -7.50
N ARG A 43 16.23 37.11 -8.27
CA ARG A 43 16.77 38.35 -8.86
C ARG A 43 17.39 38.14 -10.26
N SER A 44 16.55 38.27 -11.28
CA SER A 44 16.86 38.56 -12.70
C SER A 44 17.28 37.39 -13.62
N ALA A 45 16.36 36.94 -14.48
CA ALA A 45 16.42 37.12 -15.94
C ALA A 45 15.23 36.42 -16.63
N ALA A 46 14.59 37.17 -17.53
CA ALA A 46 13.36 36.87 -18.25
C ALA A 46 13.41 35.64 -19.18
N GLY A 47 12.45 34.74 -18.93
CA GLY A 47 11.80 33.87 -19.90
C GLY A 47 10.51 33.41 -19.22
N ALA A 48 9.43 34.18 -19.36
CA ALA A 48 8.19 33.95 -18.63
C ALA A 48 7.65 32.54 -18.94
N SER A 49 7.73 31.62 -17.96
CA SER A 49 7.01 30.35 -18.02
C SER A 49 5.54 30.67 -18.22
N ALA A 50 4.95 30.20 -19.32
CA ALA A 50 3.54 30.43 -19.58
C ALA A 50 2.72 29.72 -18.49
N ALA A 51 1.87 30.46 -17.77
CA ALA A 51 0.97 29.86 -16.80
C ALA A 51 -0.03 28.96 -17.52
N LEU A 52 -0.19 27.73 -17.05
CA LEU A 52 -1.20 26.81 -17.58
C LEU A 52 -2.60 27.27 -17.18
N PRO A 53 -3.62 27.15 -18.06
CA PRO A 53 -4.99 27.46 -17.69
C PRO A 53 -5.46 26.54 -16.56
N LEU A 54 -6.29 27.07 -15.67
CA LEU A 54 -7.01 26.24 -14.69
C LEU A 54 -8.08 25.42 -15.41
N LEU A 55 -8.30 24.19 -14.96
CA LEU A 55 -9.19 23.24 -15.63
C LEU A 55 -10.63 23.75 -15.76
N ASP A 56 -11.12 24.47 -14.74
CA ASP A 56 -12.45 25.07 -14.70
C ASP A 56 -12.64 26.27 -15.64
N THR A 57 -11.55 26.80 -16.21
CA THR A 57 -11.62 27.86 -17.23
C THR A 57 -11.85 27.31 -18.64
N ILE A 58 -11.74 26.00 -18.84
CA ILE A 58 -11.98 25.37 -20.14
C ILE A 58 -13.49 25.29 -20.39
N SER A 59 -13.94 25.78 -21.56
CA SER A 59 -15.36 25.73 -21.92
C SER A 59 -15.86 24.28 -21.94
N ALA A 60 -16.85 23.99 -21.09
CA ALA A 60 -17.48 22.67 -21.01
C ALA A 60 -18.12 22.26 -22.34
N GLU A 61 -18.57 23.21 -23.17
CA GLU A 61 -19.09 22.89 -24.51
C GLU A 61 -17.98 22.40 -25.45
N ARG A 62 -16.83 23.10 -25.49
CA ARG A 62 -15.69 22.71 -26.33
C ARG A 62 -15.12 21.36 -25.87
N TRP A 63 -15.04 21.15 -24.56
CA TRP A 63 -14.64 19.87 -23.97
C TRP A 63 -15.60 18.74 -24.34
N ARG A 64 -16.92 18.95 -24.26
CA ARG A 64 -17.89 17.93 -24.71
C ARG A 64 -17.69 17.54 -26.16
N ARG A 65 -17.55 18.53 -27.07
CA ARG A 65 -17.29 18.24 -28.50
C ARG A 65 -16.02 17.42 -28.71
N LEU A 66 -14.95 17.68 -27.95
CA LEU A 66 -13.74 16.86 -27.98
C LEU A 66 -14.00 15.44 -27.46
N SER A 67 -14.78 15.31 -26.38
CA SER A 67 -15.10 14.01 -25.78
C SER A 67 -15.89 13.14 -26.77
N ASP A 68 -16.89 13.71 -27.43
CA ASP A 68 -17.73 13.04 -28.43
C ASP A 68 -16.91 12.51 -29.63
N ASN A 69 -15.76 13.13 -29.94
CA ASN A 69 -14.86 12.74 -31.03
C ASN A 69 -13.51 12.19 -30.54
N ALA A 70 -13.42 11.73 -29.29
CA ALA A 70 -12.16 11.24 -28.74
C ALA A 70 -11.65 10.01 -29.51
N ILE A 71 -10.33 9.92 -29.68
CA ILE A 71 -9.64 8.77 -30.28
C ILE A 71 -9.74 7.54 -29.38
N GLU A 72 -9.84 7.75 -28.07
CA GLU A 72 -9.93 6.68 -27.08
C GLU A 72 -10.87 7.08 -25.94
N PRO A 73 -11.76 6.17 -25.47
CA PRO A 73 -12.69 6.46 -24.39
C PRO A 73 -12.02 6.68 -23.04
N ASN A 74 -12.48 7.71 -22.32
CA ASN A 74 -12.19 7.94 -20.91
C ASN A 74 -13.38 8.60 -20.20
N GLY A 75 -14.16 7.83 -19.43
CA GLY A 75 -15.32 8.35 -18.69
C GLY A 75 -14.95 9.29 -17.54
N TYR A 76 -13.72 9.20 -17.02
CA TYR A 76 -13.25 10.02 -15.91
C TYR A 76 -12.86 11.43 -16.33
N TYR A 77 -12.57 11.65 -17.61
CA TYR A 77 -12.26 12.96 -18.18
C TYR A 77 -13.44 13.57 -18.94
N LEU A 78 -14.66 13.05 -18.76
CA LEU A 78 -15.86 13.78 -19.18
C LEU A 78 -16.01 15.05 -18.32
N PRO A 79 -16.46 16.18 -18.90
CA PRO A 79 -16.58 17.44 -18.17
C PRO A 79 -17.53 17.33 -16.98
N GLU A 80 -18.60 16.55 -17.08
CA GLU A 80 -19.56 16.29 -16.01
C GLU A 80 -18.89 15.63 -14.79
N TRP A 81 -17.88 14.79 -15.03
CA TRP A 81 -17.14 14.11 -13.97
C TRP A 81 -16.00 14.96 -13.44
N GLU A 82 -15.11 15.39 -14.32
CA GLU A 82 -13.83 15.97 -13.93
C GLU A 82 -13.97 17.39 -13.37
N LEU A 83 -14.94 18.18 -13.84
CA LEU A 83 -15.22 19.48 -13.23
C LEU A 83 -15.84 19.34 -11.84
N ALA A 84 -16.63 18.28 -11.59
CA ALA A 84 -17.17 18.01 -10.26
C ALA A 84 -16.06 17.59 -9.29
N VAL A 85 -15.14 16.75 -9.75
CA VAL A 85 -13.93 16.36 -9.00
C VAL A 85 -13.09 17.60 -8.65
N ASN A 86 -12.73 18.39 -9.66
CA ASN A 86 -11.92 19.60 -9.46
C ASN A 86 -12.60 20.64 -8.54
N ALA A 87 -13.93 20.65 -8.48
CA ALA A 87 -14.67 21.58 -7.63
C ALA A 87 -14.67 21.21 -6.14
N SER A 88 -14.64 19.92 -5.79
CA SER A 88 -14.96 19.50 -4.42
C SER A 88 -14.24 18.27 -3.87
N ALA A 89 -13.72 17.37 -4.72
CA ALA A 89 -13.13 16.13 -4.24
C ALA A 89 -11.83 16.37 -3.45
N GLN A 90 -11.64 15.59 -2.39
CA GLN A 90 -10.56 15.80 -1.44
C GLN A 90 -9.18 15.70 -2.11
N ALA A 91 -8.35 16.74 -1.96
CA ALA A 91 -7.00 16.82 -2.52
C ALA A 91 -6.90 16.75 -4.06
N ARG A 92 -8.03 16.83 -4.78
CA ARG A 92 -8.11 16.77 -6.25
C ARG A 92 -8.53 18.07 -6.92
N THR A 93 -8.59 19.18 -6.17
CA THR A 93 -9.00 20.49 -6.69
C THR A 93 -7.84 21.31 -7.24
N ASN A 94 -8.11 22.47 -7.84
CA ASN A 94 -7.12 23.39 -8.39
C ASN A 94 -6.20 22.74 -9.45
N VAL A 95 -6.78 21.91 -10.31
CA VAL A 95 -6.07 21.24 -11.41
C VAL A 95 -5.83 22.21 -12.57
N SER A 96 -4.66 22.13 -13.19
CA SER A 96 -4.37 22.85 -14.43
C SER A 96 -4.68 21.95 -15.62
N ALA A 97 -4.82 22.51 -16.81
CA ALA A 97 -5.00 21.76 -18.04
C ALA A 97 -3.88 22.03 -19.03
N LEU A 98 -3.40 20.97 -19.68
CA LEU A 98 -2.77 21.09 -20.99
C LEU A 98 -3.87 21.02 -22.05
N THR A 99 -3.80 21.89 -23.05
CA THR A 99 -4.76 22.02 -24.14
C THR A 99 -4.06 22.07 -25.49
N ALA A 100 -4.71 21.50 -26.50
CA ALA A 100 -4.36 21.66 -27.91
C ALA A 100 -5.59 22.17 -28.66
N SER A 101 -5.41 23.10 -29.60
CA SER A 101 -6.52 23.68 -30.36
C SER A 101 -6.08 24.00 -31.78
N VAL A 102 -6.99 23.78 -32.72
CA VAL A 102 -6.82 24.21 -34.11
C VAL A 102 -7.72 25.42 -34.37
N ASP A 103 -7.29 26.30 -35.26
CA ASP A 103 -8.11 27.42 -35.69
C ASP A 103 -9.43 26.92 -36.27
N ALA A 104 -10.50 27.68 -36.05
CA ALA A 104 -11.78 27.33 -36.60
C ALA A 104 -11.75 27.46 -38.13
N ILE A 105 -12.45 26.54 -38.81
CA ILE A 105 -12.59 26.55 -40.28
C ILE A 105 -13.31 27.84 -40.73
N VAL A 106 -14.21 28.38 -39.89
CA VAL A 106 -14.92 29.63 -40.14
C VAL A 106 -14.16 30.79 -39.49
N PRO A 107 -13.82 31.86 -40.24
CA PRO A 107 -13.20 33.05 -39.67
C PRO A 107 -14.06 33.66 -38.56
N ASN A 108 -13.47 33.95 -37.40
CA ASN A 108 -14.08 34.47 -36.15
C ASN A 108 -14.75 33.46 -35.21
N ASP A 109 -14.78 32.16 -35.55
CA ASP A 109 -15.18 31.15 -34.57
C ASP A 109 -14.08 30.89 -33.53
N ALA A 110 -14.47 30.49 -32.32
CA ALA A 110 -13.52 30.11 -31.29
C ALA A 110 -12.70 28.88 -31.73
N PRO A 111 -11.39 28.80 -31.41
CA PRO A 111 -10.56 27.67 -31.77
C PRO A 111 -11.20 26.34 -31.36
N ARG A 112 -11.09 25.30 -32.19
CA ARG A 112 -11.61 23.97 -31.87
C ARG A 112 -10.63 23.28 -30.93
N LEU A 113 -11.09 22.83 -29.76
CA LEU A 113 -10.26 22.06 -28.83
C LEU A 113 -10.05 20.65 -29.39
N ILE A 114 -8.80 20.26 -29.59
CA ILE A 114 -8.41 18.94 -30.15
C ILE A 114 -7.64 18.07 -29.16
N GLY A 115 -7.20 18.63 -28.04
CA GLY A 115 -6.50 17.89 -26.99
C GLY A 115 -6.77 18.49 -25.62
N LEU A 116 -6.96 17.64 -24.63
CA LEU A 116 -7.10 18.03 -23.23
C LEU A 116 -6.46 16.98 -22.32
N LEU A 117 -5.59 17.46 -21.42
CA LEU A 117 -5.01 16.66 -20.35
C LEU A 117 -4.99 17.46 -19.04
N PRO A 118 -5.85 17.11 -18.08
CA PRO A 118 -5.73 17.58 -16.70
C PRO A 118 -4.35 17.22 -16.13
N VAL A 119 -3.65 18.18 -15.52
CA VAL A 119 -2.30 18.02 -14.96
C VAL A 119 -2.13 18.69 -13.61
N ILE A 120 -1.24 18.10 -12.81
CA ILE A 120 -0.73 18.65 -11.56
C ILE A 120 0.81 18.62 -11.57
N SER A 121 1.44 19.34 -10.65
CA SER A 121 2.89 19.27 -10.50
C SER A 121 3.35 17.94 -9.89
N ALA A 122 4.58 17.52 -10.18
CA ALA A 122 5.19 16.38 -9.51
C ALA A 122 5.29 16.55 -7.98
N TRP A 123 5.32 17.79 -7.47
CA TRP A 123 5.23 18.05 -6.03
C TRP A 123 3.87 17.61 -5.48
N ARG A 124 2.78 18.02 -6.14
CA ARG A 124 1.43 17.62 -5.72
C ARG A 124 1.18 16.12 -5.88
N ALA A 125 1.73 15.50 -6.93
CA ALA A 125 1.56 14.08 -7.19
C ALA A 125 2.44 13.18 -6.30
N TYR A 126 3.68 13.58 -6.05
CA TYR A 126 4.71 12.69 -5.50
C TYR A 126 5.45 13.25 -4.28
N ASN A 127 5.17 14.50 -3.88
CA ASN A 127 5.93 15.27 -2.90
C ASN A 127 7.42 15.41 -3.27
N LEU A 128 7.70 15.47 -4.58
CA LEU A 128 9.05 15.65 -5.12
C LEU A 128 9.11 16.92 -5.98
N PRO A 129 10.12 17.80 -5.80
CA PRO A 129 10.28 19.01 -6.59
C PRO A 129 10.93 18.67 -7.95
N LEU A 130 10.29 17.76 -8.71
CA LEU A 130 10.74 17.38 -10.05
C LEU A 130 10.15 18.34 -11.08
N PRO A 131 10.92 18.76 -12.09
CA PRO A 131 10.42 19.62 -13.16
C PRO A 131 9.62 18.80 -14.17
N ALA A 132 8.53 18.20 -13.70
CA ALA A 132 7.64 17.34 -14.48
C ALA A 132 6.18 17.65 -14.14
N LEU A 133 5.33 17.54 -15.15
CA LEU A 133 3.88 17.53 -14.99
C LEU A 133 3.41 16.08 -14.90
N VAL A 134 2.35 15.86 -14.14
CA VAL A 134 1.75 14.54 -13.92
C VAL A 134 0.27 14.65 -14.26
N SER A 135 -0.28 13.68 -14.98
CA SER A 135 -1.72 13.64 -15.23
C SER A 135 -2.49 13.72 -13.91
N ALA A 136 -3.50 14.59 -13.85
CA ALA A 136 -4.40 14.66 -12.71
C ALA A 136 -5.37 13.48 -12.80
N ASP A 137 -5.32 12.60 -11.81
CA ASP A 137 -6.16 11.41 -11.76
C ASP A 137 -7.35 11.70 -10.83
N PRO A 138 -8.59 11.76 -11.35
CA PRO A 138 -9.72 12.22 -10.54
C PRO A 138 -10.02 11.20 -9.44
N TYR A 139 -9.89 9.92 -9.79
CA TYR A 139 -10.03 8.75 -8.94
C TYR A 139 -9.13 7.59 -9.43
N GLY A 140 -7.87 7.91 -9.76
CA GLY A 140 -6.72 6.99 -9.81
C GLY A 140 -6.78 5.73 -10.66
N THR A 141 -7.73 5.62 -11.58
CA THR A 141 -7.96 4.36 -12.31
C THR A 141 -7.79 4.50 -13.82
N LEU A 142 -7.76 5.72 -14.38
CA LEU A 142 -7.48 5.94 -15.79
C LEU A 142 -7.15 7.42 -16.03
N ALA A 143 -6.02 7.73 -16.67
CA ALA A 143 -5.65 9.11 -17.03
C ALA A 143 -5.36 9.29 -18.53
N THR A 144 -6.08 8.53 -19.37
CA THR A 144 -5.97 8.63 -20.84
C THR A 144 -6.32 10.05 -21.29
N PRO A 145 -5.40 10.80 -21.92
CA PRO A 145 -5.68 12.13 -22.45
C PRO A 145 -6.82 12.09 -23.49
N LEU A 146 -7.68 13.11 -23.49
CA LEU A 146 -8.66 13.26 -24.57
C LEU A 146 -7.96 13.88 -25.77
N LEU A 147 -7.84 13.11 -26.84
CA LEU A 147 -7.30 13.57 -28.13
C LEU A 147 -8.37 13.38 -29.19
N ASP A 148 -8.57 14.38 -30.04
CA ASP A 148 -9.49 14.31 -31.17
C ASP A 148 -9.02 13.23 -32.16
N ARG A 149 -9.92 12.35 -32.61
CA ARG A 149 -9.53 11.22 -33.46
C ARG A 149 -8.90 11.62 -34.79
N ASP A 150 -9.33 12.76 -35.34
CA ASP A 150 -8.88 13.22 -36.66
C ASP A 150 -7.59 14.03 -36.56
N GLY A 151 -7.23 14.48 -35.36
CA GLY A 151 -6.04 15.30 -35.07
C GLY A 151 -5.17 14.77 -33.92
N ALA A 152 -5.19 13.46 -33.64
CA ALA A 152 -4.63 12.92 -32.40
C ALA A 152 -3.11 13.16 -32.26
N ASP A 153 -2.36 13.08 -33.36
CA ASP A 153 -0.90 13.28 -33.36
C ASP A 153 -0.54 14.75 -33.14
N GLU A 154 -1.28 15.65 -33.79
CA GLU A 154 -1.16 17.10 -33.61
C GLU A 154 -1.52 17.49 -32.17
N ALA A 155 -2.64 16.97 -31.65
CA ALA A 155 -3.05 17.18 -30.27
C ALA A 155 -1.98 16.72 -29.28
N ALA A 156 -1.41 15.52 -29.45
CA ALA A 156 -0.34 15.03 -28.59
C ALA A 156 0.92 15.91 -28.68
N ALA A 157 1.30 16.34 -29.89
CA ALA A 157 2.45 17.23 -30.10
C ALA A 157 2.26 18.59 -29.41
N ASP A 158 1.08 19.19 -29.52
CA ASP A 158 0.74 20.48 -28.90
C ASP A 158 0.67 20.39 -27.37
N LEU A 159 0.09 19.32 -26.81
CA LEU A 159 0.11 19.10 -25.36
C LEU A 159 1.56 19.00 -24.84
N MET A 160 2.44 18.30 -25.55
CA MET A 160 3.87 18.24 -25.21
C MET A 160 4.55 19.61 -25.36
N GLN A 161 4.20 20.38 -26.40
CA GLN A 161 4.76 21.72 -26.61
C GLN A 161 4.33 22.70 -25.52
N GLN A 162 3.07 22.67 -25.11
CA GLN A 162 2.59 23.52 -24.02
C GLN A 162 3.23 23.13 -22.69
N ALA A 163 3.44 21.82 -22.44
CA ALA A 163 4.19 21.35 -21.27
C ALA A 163 5.63 21.88 -21.28
N ARG A 164 6.32 21.88 -22.43
CA ARG A 164 7.65 22.49 -22.60
C ARG A 164 7.63 23.98 -22.27
N ASN A 165 6.65 24.71 -22.80
CA ASN A 165 6.51 26.16 -22.60
C ASN A 165 6.21 26.52 -21.13
N ALA A 166 5.59 25.60 -20.39
CA ALA A 166 5.37 25.70 -18.94
C ALA A 166 6.59 25.28 -18.10
N GLY A 167 7.75 25.00 -18.73
CA GLY A 167 8.99 24.65 -18.05
C GLY A 167 9.10 23.18 -17.62
N ALA A 168 8.21 22.30 -18.07
CA ALA A 168 8.32 20.87 -17.78
C ALA A 168 9.39 20.21 -18.67
N HIS A 169 10.11 19.26 -18.09
CA HIS A 169 11.10 18.41 -18.78
C HIS A 169 10.54 17.02 -19.12
N ALA A 170 9.48 16.62 -18.42
CA ALA A 170 8.74 15.40 -18.71
C ALA A 170 7.26 15.56 -18.37
N LEU A 171 6.43 14.78 -19.05
CA LEU A 171 5.04 14.55 -18.70
C LEU A 171 4.89 13.10 -18.24
N ILE A 172 4.25 12.87 -17.09
CA ILE A 172 4.02 11.55 -16.52
C ILE A 172 2.53 11.25 -16.64
N LEU A 173 2.19 10.30 -17.50
CA LEU A 173 0.83 9.81 -17.71
C LEU A 173 0.62 8.59 -16.82
N ARG A 174 -0.30 8.67 -15.86
CA ARG A 174 -0.60 7.57 -14.93
C ARG A 174 -1.74 6.69 -15.39
N ASP A 175 -1.64 5.38 -15.12
CA ASP A 175 -2.68 4.39 -15.36
C ASP A 175 -3.33 4.50 -16.76
N ILE A 176 -2.52 4.61 -17.81
CA ILE A 176 -3.01 4.66 -19.19
C ILE A 176 -2.94 3.29 -19.87
N PRO A 177 -3.82 3.00 -20.85
CA PRO A 177 -3.67 1.87 -21.75
C PRO A 177 -2.39 2.03 -22.57
N ILE A 178 -1.36 1.23 -22.29
CA ILE A 178 -0.03 1.40 -22.90
C ILE A 178 -0.03 1.08 -24.41
N ASP A 179 -0.96 0.24 -24.83
CA ASP A 179 -1.22 -0.12 -26.23
C ASP A 179 -2.40 0.66 -26.83
N GLY A 180 -2.92 1.66 -26.09
CA GLY A 180 -4.06 2.48 -26.49
C GLY A 180 -3.73 3.50 -27.59
N ALA A 181 -4.75 3.90 -28.34
CA ALA A 181 -4.61 4.83 -29.46
C ALA A 181 -4.07 6.19 -29.03
N ALA A 182 -4.41 6.67 -27.83
CA ALA A 182 -3.84 7.90 -27.28
C ALA A 182 -2.32 7.77 -27.05
N MET A 183 -1.85 6.66 -26.47
CA MET A 183 -0.42 6.42 -26.26
C MET A 183 0.33 6.25 -27.60
N MET A 184 -0.31 5.64 -28.60
CA MET A 184 0.26 5.57 -29.95
C MET A 184 0.44 6.97 -30.57
N ALA A 185 -0.49 7.91 -30.36
CA ALA A 185 -0.35 9.29 -30.83
C ALA A 185 0.84 10.01 -30.19
N PHE A 186 1.01 9.91 -28.86
CA PHE A 186 2.20 10.41 -28.18
C PHE A 186 3.49 9.75 -28.70
N THR A 187 3.45 8.45 -28.99
CA THR A 187 4.61 7.72 -29.52
C THR A 187 5.01 8.23 -30.90
N ARG A 188 4.04 8.47 -31.80
CA ARG A 188 4.29 9.04 -33.13
C ARG A 188 4.81 10.47 -33.04
N ALA A 189 4.21 11.31 -32.20
CA ALA A 189 4.65 12.69 -31.97
C ALA A 189 6.05 12.77 -31.32
N LEU A 190 6.47 11.79 -30.52
CA LEU A 190 7.84 11.70 -30.01
C LEU A 190 8.84 11.23 -31.08
N ALA A 191 8.40 10.36 -31.99
CA ALA A 191 9.26 9.75 -33.00
C ALA A 191 9.79 10.78 -34.02
N SER A 192 9.01 11.81 -34.37
CA SER A 192 9.48 12.94 -35.18
C SER A 192 10.69 13.64 -34.54
N ASP A 193 10.73 13.66 -33.20
CA ASP A 193 11.82 14.19 -32.41
C ASP A 193 12.84 13.11 -32.00
N GLY A 194 12.83 11.91 -32.58
CA GLY A 194 13.77 10.83 -32.22
C GLY A 194 13.72 10.43 -30.74
N LEU A 195 12.62 10.76 -30.05
CA LEU A 195 12.35 10.42 -28.66
C LEU A 195 11.49 9.16 -28.59
N LYS A 196 11.43 8.55 -27.40
CA LYS A 196 10.57 7.40 -27.13
C LYS A 196 9.96 7.51 -25.74
N PRO A 197 8.71 7.09 -25.55
CA PRO A 197 8.11 7.01 -24.23
C PRO A 197 8.85 5.99 -23.36
N ARG A 198 8.80 6.18 -22.05
CA ARG A 198 9.44 5.31 -21.05
C ARG A 198 8.39 4.77 -20.10
N ILE A 199 8.07 3.48 -20.24
CA ILE A 199 7.22 2.78 -19.29
C ILE A 199 7.93 2.75 -17.94
N LEU A 200 7.25 3.25 -16.90
CA LEU A 200 7.75 3.26 -15.52
C LEU A 200 7.29 2.00 -14.78
N GLN A 201 6.02 1.63 -14.96
CA GLN A 201 5.39 0.42 -14.43
C GLN A 201 4.24 0.02 -15.35
N SER A 202 3.86 -1.26 -15.32
CA SER A 202 2.70 -1.75 -16.04
C SER A 202 2.10 -2.98 -15.36
N HIS A 203 0.79 -3.15 -15.50
CA HIS A 203 0.06 -4.30 -15.02
C HIS A 203 -1.08 -4.67 -15.98
N ALA A 204 -1.55 -5.91 -15.88
CA ALA A 204 -2.74 -6.35 -16.59
C ALA A 204 -3.98 -6.14 -15.71
N ARG A 205 -4.96 -5.40 -16.23
CA ARG A 205 -6.25 -5.15 -15.58
C ARG A 205 -7.33 -5.98 -16.26
N ALA A 206 -8.23 -6.57 -15.46
CA ALA A 206 -9.35 -7.33 -16.00
C ALA A 206 -10.32 -6.43 -16.79
N SER A 207 -10.81 -6.92 -17.93
CA SER A 207 -11.85 -6.27 -18.73
C SER A 207 -12.84 -7.30 -19.27
N LEU A 208 -14.06 -6.83 -19.53
CA LEU A 208 -15.09 -7.58 -20.23
C LEU A 208 -15.04 -7.23 -21.71
N ASP A 209 -14.96 -8.24 -22.58
CA ASP A 209 -15.28 -8.12 -24.00
C ASP A 209 -16.80 -8.21 -24.14
N ALA A 210 -17.47 -7.07 -24.29
CA ALA A 210 -18.93 -7.00 -24.32
C ALA A 210 -19.50 -7.37 -25.70
N THR A 211 -18.67 -7.61 -26.72
CA THR A 211 -19.13 -8.02 -28.06
C THR A 211 -19.55 -9.49 -28.13
N ARG A 212 -19.20 -10.29 -27.13
CA ARG A 212 -19.47 -11.72 -27.06
C ARG A 212 -20.76 -12.03 -26.31
N ASN A 213 -21.30 -13.24 -26.51
CA ASN A 213 -22.42 -13.72 -25.71
C ASN A 213 -22.04 -13.85 -24.22
N ALA A 214 -22.83 -13.23 -23.34
CA ALA A 214 -22.57 -13.19 -21.91
C ALA A 214 -22.53 -14.57 -21.24
N ASP A 215 -23.47 -15.47 -21.58
CA ASP A 215 -23.55 -16.77 -20.90
C ASP A 215 -22.39 -17.70 -21.33
N ASP A 216 -21.90 -17.57 -22.55
CA ASP A 216 -20.69 -18.26 -23.01
C ASP A 216 -19.45 -17.72 -22.29
N LEU A 217 -19.30 -16.38 -22.22
CA LEU A 217 -18.22 -15.74 -21.45
C LEU A 217 -18.18 -16.22 -20.00
N LEU A 218 -19.33 -16.22 -19.32
CA LEU A 218 -19.42 -16.64 -17.92
C LEU A 218 -19.14 -18.14 -17.74
N ARG A 219 -19.55 -18.97 -18.71
CA ARG A 219 -19.27 -20.41 -18.73
C ARG A 219 -17.79 -20.70 -18.90
N ASP A 220 -17.15 -20.03 -19.86
CA ASP A 220 -15.72 -20.13 -20.13
C ASP A 220 -14.91 -19.68 -18.89
N ALA A 221 -15.31 -18.57 -18.27
CA ALA A 221 -14.56 -17.95 -17.19
C ALA A 221 -14.65 -18.71 -15.85
N LEU A 222 -15.84 -19.18 -15.48
CA LEU A 222 -16.14 -19.74 -14.15
C LEU A 222 -16.34 -21.26 -14.14
N GLY A 223 -16.70 -21.86 -15.27
CA GLY A 223 -17.00 -23.28 -15.40
C GLY A 223 -18.31 -23.72 -14.72
N PRO A 224 -18.78 -24.95 -15.02
CA PRO A 224 -20.10 -25.42 -14.60
C PRO A 224 -20.24 -25.56 -13.07
N LYS A 225 -19.18 -25.94 -12.37
CA LYS A 225 -19.19 -26.13 -10.91
C LYS A 225 -19.42 -24.80 -10.17
N LYS A 226 -18.66 -23.75 -10.51
CA LYS A 226 -18.79 -22.43 -9.87
C LYS A 226 -20.11 -21.77 -10.24
N LEU A 227 -20.54 -21.87 -11.50
CA LEU A 227 -21.86 -21.36 -11.91
C LEU A 227 -23.01 -22.06 -11.17
N LYS A 228 -22.94 -23.38 -10.96
CA LYS A 228 -23.93 -24.11 -10.15
C LYS A 228 -23.98 -23.59 -8.71
N GLU A 229 -22.83 -23.33 -8.11
CA GLU A 229 -22.75 -22.75 -6.77
C GLU A 229 -23.32 -21.32 -6.72
N LEU A 230 -22.99 -20.47 -7.68
CA LEU A 230 -23.54 -19.11 -7.74
C LEU A 230 -25.07 -19.10 -7.95
N ARG A 231 -25.61 -20.05 -8.72
CA ARG A 231 -27.07 -20.25 -8.81
C ARG A 231 -27.68 -20.68 -7.48
N ARG A 232 -27.02 -21.59 -6.75
CA ARG A 232 -27.47 -21.98 -5.39
C ARG A 232 -27.47 -20.79 -4.44
N GLN A 233 -26.42 -19.98 -4.45
CA GLN A 233 -26.32 -18.76 -3.65
C GLN A 233 -27.42 -17.76 -4.02
N ARG A 234 -27.70 -17.58 -5.32
CA ARG A 234 -28.81 -16.74 -5.79
C ARG A 234 -30.17 -17.25 -5.31
N ASN A 235 -30.42 -18.56 -5.40
CA ASN A 235 -31.68 -19.14 -4.90
C ASN A 235 -31.83 -18.95 -3.38
N ARG A 236 -30.74 -19.05 -2.63
CA ARG A 236 -30.73 -18.79 -1.18
C ARG A 236 -30.85 -17.31 -0.83
N LEU A 237 -30.41 -16.41 -1.71
CA LEU A 237 -30.69 -14.99 -1.61
C LEU A 237 -32.18 -14.72 -1.84
N ALA A 238 -32.83 -15.48 -2.74
CA ALA A 238 -34.25 -15.38 -3.00
C ALA A 238 -35.15 -15.78 -1.81
N ASP A 239 -34.60 -16.49 -0.82
CA ASP A 239 -35.28 -16.75 0.47
C ASP A 239 -35.59 -15.44 1.23
N HIS A 240 -34.94 -14.32 0.88
CA HIS A 240 -35.15 -12.98 1.45
C HIS A 240 -36.05 -12.08 0.59
N GLY A 241 -36.63 -12.62 -0.49
CA GLY A 241 -37.46 -11.90 -1.45
C GLY A 241 -36.96 -12.05 -2.89
N GLU A 242 -37.80 -11.70 -3.87
CA GLU A 242 -37.44 -11.83 -5.29
C GLU A 242 -36.11 -11.12 -5.61
N VAL A 243 -35.20 -11.81 -6.32
CA VAL A 243 -33.90 -11.24 -6.68
C VAL A 243 -34.03 -10.43 -7.97
N ILE A 244 -34.04 -9.10 -7.84
CA ILE A 244 -34.31 -8.16 -8.93
C ILE A 244 -33.04 -7.37 -9.25
N PHE A 245 -32.71 -7.27 -10.53
CA PHE A 245 -31.65 -6.39 -11.04
C PHE A 245 -32.30 -5.16 -11.68
N THR A 246 -31.92 -3.97 -11.23
CA THR A 246 -32.44 -2.69 -11.70
C THR A 246 -31.31 -1.82 -12.23
N ILE A 247 -31.65 -0.96 -13.20
CA ILE A 247 -30.74 0.01 -13.79
C ILE A 247 -31.43 1.38 -13.70
N ALA A 248 -30.81 2.32 -13.01
CA ALA A 248 -31.27 3.70 -12.94
C ALA A 248 -30.54 4.54 -13.99
N THR A 249 -31.32 5.20 -14.84
CA THR A 249 -30.81 6.15 -15.85
C THR A 249 -31.60 7.46 -15.85
N ALA A 250 -32.86 7.46 -15.43
CA ALA A 250 -33.65 8.69 -15.33
C ALA A 250 -33.22 9.54 -14.11
N PRO A 251 -33.31 10.88 -14.17
CA PRO A 251 -32.85 11.75 -13.08
C PRO A 251 -33.45 11.44 -11.70
N SER A 252 -34.74 11.08 -11.63
CA SER A 252 -35.42 10.70 -10.38
C SER A 252 -34.90 9.38 -9.81
N GLU A 253 -34.63 8.40 -10.67
CA GLU A 253 -34.08 7.09 -10.31
C GLU A 253 -32.64 7.24 -9.83
N ILE A 254 -31.82 8.01 -10.55
CA ILE A 254 -30.41 8.26 -10.21
C ILE A 254 -30.29 8.86 -8.80
N LYS A 255 -31.13 9.84 -8.45
CA LYS A 255 -31.11 10.42 -7.11
C LYS A 255 -31.37 9.38 -6.02
N ARG A 256 -32.37 8.51 -6.23
CA ARG A 256 -32.73 7.44 -5.29
C ARG A 256 -31.61 6.40 -5.20
N ASP A 257 -31.16 5.88 -6.33
CA ASP A 257 -30.20 4.78 -6.42
C ASP A 257 -28.79 5.22 -6.02
N LEU A 258 -28.42 6.49 -6.20
CA LEU A 258 -27.19 7.03 -5.64
C LEU A 258 -27.23 7.06 -4.11
N GLY A 259 -28.39 7.38 -3.52
CA GLY A 259 -28.59 7.28 -2.08
C GLY A 259 -28.40 5.85 -1.57
N ILE A 260 -28.93 4.87 -2.32
CA ILE A 260 -28.76 3.43 -2.04
C ILE A 260 -27.27 3.05 -2.13
N PHE A 261 -26.60 3.41 -3.23
CA PHE A 261 -25.18 3.15 -3.43
C PHE A 261 -24.33 3.71 -2.29
N LEU A 262 -24.51 4.99 -1.94
CA LEU A 262 -23.74 5.63 -0.87
C LEU A 262 -23.98 4.97 0.49
N THR A 263 -25.22 4.53 0.76
CA THR A 263 -25.56 3.79 1.99
C THR A 263 -24.86 2.43 2.02
N LEU A 264 -24.92 1.67 0.93
CA LEU A 264 -24.28 0.35 0.82
C LEU A 264 -22.75 0.43 0.82
N GLU A 265 -22.18 1.47 0.24
CA GLU A 265 -20.75 1.72 0.27
C GLU A 265 -20.28 2.07 1.69
N ALA A 266 -21.09 2.85 2.40
CA ALA A 266 -20.85 3.29 3.77
C ALA A 266 -21.20 2.23 4.84
N SER A 267 -21.85 1.12 4.50
CA SER A 267 -22.14 0.03 5.43
C SER A 267 -21.11 -1.09 5.42
N GLY A 268 -20.29 -1.19 4.36
CA GLY A 268 -19.34 -2.30 4.17
C GLY A 268 -17.89 -1.99 4.56
N TRP A 269 -16.98 -2.88 4.13
CA TRP A 269 -15.54 -2.81 4.34
C TRP A 269 -14.90 -1.51 3.84
N LYS A 270 -15.51 -0.83 2.85
CA LYS A 270 -15.02 0.45 2.32
C LYS A 270 -15.19 1.60 3.31
N ALA A 271 -16.29 1.61 4.05
CA ALA A 271 -16.54 2.54 5.14
C ALA A 271 -15.61 2.27 6.33
N ARG A 272 -15.44 0.98 6.69
CA ARG A 272 -14.44 0.57 7.66
C ARG A 272 -13.06 1.06 7.21
N ARG A 273 -12.75 0.97 5.92
CA ARG A 273 -11.52 1.48 5.33
C ARG A 273 -11.39 2.99 5.22
N GLY A 274 -12.43 3.81 5.46
CA GLY A 274 -12.33 5.27 5.34
C GLY A 274 -12.38 5.78 3.89
N THR A 275 -12.74 4.89 2.95
CA THR A 275 -12.68 5.13 1.50
C THR A 275 -14.07 5.24 0.86
N ALA A 276 -15.13 5.18 1.67
CA ALA A 276 -16.49 5.38 1.18
C ALA A 276 -16.67 6.87 0.85
N LEU A 277 -17.28 7.17 -0.30
CA LEU A 277 -17.44 8.54 -0.80
C LEU A 277 -18.26 9.37 0.19
N ALA A 278 -19.22 8.74 0.88
CA ALA A 278 -20.05 9.39 1.89
C ALA A 278 -19.30 9.86 3.15
N GLN A 279 -18.07 9.39 3.40
CA GLN A 279 -17.31 9.72 4.62
C GLN A 279 -16.51 11.02 4.52
N ASN A 280 -16.32 11.55 3.31
CA ASN A 280 -15.71 12.85 3.09
C ASN A 280 -16.74 13.77 2.43
N GLU A 281 -16.94 14.98 2.98
CA GLU A 281 -17.95 15.91 2.46
C GLU A 281 -17.68 16.35 1.02
N GLY A 282 -16.41 16.60 0.69
CA GLY A 282 -15.97 16.92 -0.66
C GLY A 282 -16.17 15.75 -1.63
N ASP A 283 -15.88 14.53 -1.19
CA ASP A 283 -16.07 13.35 -2.03
C ASP A 283 -17.57 13.04 -2.23
N ALA A 284 -18.38 13.24 -1.20
CA ALA A 284 -19.83 13.10 -1.26
C ALA A 284 -20.47 14.22 -2.11
N ALA A 285 -19.88 15.42 -2.14
CA ALA A 285 -20.33 16.53 -2.98
C ALA A 285 -20.02 16.27 -4.46
N PHE A 286 -18.79 15.83 -4.79
CA PHE A 286 -18.47 15.55 -6.20
C PHE A 286 -19.34 14.44 -6.74
N VAL A 287 -19.51 13.31 -6.02
CA VAL A 287 -20.19 12.15 -6.61
C VAL A 287 -21.67 12.44 -6.86
N ARG A 288 -22.31 13.21 -5.97
CA ARG A 288 -23.69 13.66 -6.14
C ARG A 288 -23.88 14.53 -7.36
N ARG A 289 -22.93 15.43 -7.63
CA ARG A 289 -22.94 16.28 -8.83
C ARG A 289 -22.60 15.48 -10.08
N ALA A 290 -21.47 14.79 -10.06
CA ALA A 290 -20.91 14.07 -11.21
C ALA A 290 -21.86 13.01 -11.75
N VAL A 291 -22.42 12.17 -10.88
CA VAL A 291 -23.33 11.09 -11.29
C VAL A 291 -24.63 11.66 -11.87
N PHE A 292 -25.16 12.73 -11.27
CA PHE A 292 -26.38 13.35 -11.78
C PHE A 292 -26.16 14.02 -13.14
N ASP A 293 -25.10 14.82 -13.27
CA ASP A 293 -24.76 15.53 -14.50
C ASP A 293 -24.41 14.55 -15.63
N ALA A 294 -23.65 13.48 -15.33
CA ALA A 294 -23.28 12.46 -16.31
C ALA A 294 -24.48 11.59 -16.73
N ALA A 295 -25.38 11.23 -15.81
CA ALA A 295 -26.58 10.46 -16.14
C ALA A 295 -27.55 11.26 -17.01
N ALA A 296 -27.68 12.57 -16.79
CA ALA A 296 -28.48 13.45 -17.65
C ALA A 296 -27.96 13.49 -19.11
N ARG A 297 -26.73 13.04 -19.35
CA ARG A 297 -26.11 12.88 -20.68
C ARG A 297 -26.04 11.43 -21.16
N GLY A 298 -26.61 10.48 -20.42
CA GLY A 298 -26.50 9.05 -20.74
C GLY A 298 -25.09 8.47 -20.52
N SER A 299 -24.20 9.20 -19.85
CA SER A 299 -22.81 8.81 -19.60
C SER A 299 -22.59 8.17 -18.22
N CYS A 300 -23.66 7.92 -17.47
CA CYS A 300 -23.62 7.23 -16.19
C CYS A 300 -24.93 6.47 -15.94
N GLU A 301 -24.82 5.27 -15.36
CA GLU A 301 -25.94 4.49 -14.85
C GLU A 301 -25.59 3.93 -13.46
N ILE A 302 -26.62 3.67 -12.66
CA ILE A 302 -26.46 2.96 -11.38
C ILE A 302 -27.18 1.62 -11.50
N VAL A 303 -26.45 0.54 -11.25
CA VAL A 303 -27.00 -0.82 -11.28
C VAL A 303 -27.18 -1.31 -9.85
N THR A 304 -28.33 -1.87 -9.52
CA THR A 304 -28.66 -2.33 -8.17
C THR A 304 -29.23 -3.74 -8.20
N LEU A 305 -28.79 -4.58 -7.26
CA LEU A 305 -29.33 -5.91 -7.01
C LEU A 305 -30.13 -5.86 -5.71
N HIS A 306 -31.39 -6.27 -5.79
CA HIS A 306 -32.33 -6.32 -4.67
C HIS A 306 -32.65 -7.77 -4.29
N ALA A 307 -32.96 -8.00 -3.03
CA ALA A 307 -33.68 -9.18 -2.52
C ALA A 307 -35.00 -8.68 -1.90
N GLY A 308 -36.09 -8.84 -2.64
CA GLY A 308 -37.35 -8.16 -2.36
C GLY A 308 -37.17 -6.65 -2.43
N GLU A 309 -37.57 -5.95 -1.37
CA GLU A 309 -37.37 -4.49 -1.26
C GLU A 309 -35.95 -4.09 -0.83
N THR A 310 -35.13 -5.06 -0.36
CA THR A 310 -33.82 -4.77 0.23
C THR A 310 -32.72 -4.69 -0.84
N PRO A 311 -32.06 -3.54 -1.05
CA PRO A 311 -30.89 -3.47 -1.92
C PRO A 311 -29.69 -4.16 -1.24
N VAL A 312 -29.05 -5.12 -1.92
CA VAL A 312 -27.95 -5.92 -1.35
C VAL A 312 -26.60 -5.64 -2.02
N ALA A 313 -26.60 -5.10 -3.23
CA ALA A 313 -25.42 -4.58 -3.90
C ALA A 313 -25.81 -3.48 -4.88
N SER A 314 -24.97 -2.47 -5.03
CA SER A 314 -25.20 -1.38 -5.99
C SER A 314 -23.87 -0.87 -6.53
N ALA A 315 -23.83 -0.39 -7.77
CA ALA A 315 -22.63 0.14 -8.35
C ALA A 315 -22.88 1.26 -9.35
N ILE A 316 -21.92 2.18 -9.42
CA ILE A 316 -21.88 3.27 -10.41
C ILE A 316 -21.08 2.77 -11.61
N VAL A 317 -21.65 2.93 -12.81
CA VAL A 317 -21.02 2.57 -14.09
C VAL A 317 -20.99 3.82 -14.98
N LEU A 318 -19.80 4.24 -15.37
CA LEU A 318 -19.62 5.34 -16.34
C LEU A 318 -19.61 4.79 -17.76
N ARG A 319 -20.01 5.61 -18.73
CA ARG A 319 -20.04 5.27 -20.14
C ARG A 319 -19.41 6.40 -20.94
N HIS A 320 -18.57 6.05 -21.90
CA HIS A 320 -18.03 6.99 -22.86
C HIS A 320 -17.73 6.24 -24.16
N LEU A 321 -18.28 6.72 -25.28
CA LEU A 321 -18.20 6.04 -26.58
C LEU A 321 -18.57 4.55 -26.44
N ASP A 322 -17.71 3.65 -26.88
CA ASP A 322 -17.91 2.20 -26.88
C ASP A 322 -17.42 1.50 -25.60
N ARG A 323 -17.12 2.25 -24.53
CA ARG A 323 -16.56 1.70 -23.29
C ARG A 323 -17.38 2.07 -22.07
N ALA A 324 -17.60 1.09 -21.21
CA ALA A 324 -18.10 1.30 -19.86
C ALA A 324 -16.99 1.14 -18.81
N PHE A 325 -17.11 1.81 -17.67
CA PHE A 325 -16.12 1.79 -16.59
C PHE A 325 -16.82 1.43 -15.28
N TYR A 326 -16.41 0.30 -14.69
CA TYR A 326 -17.02 -0.22 -13.47
C TYR A 326 -16.49 0.48 -12.21
N PHE A 327 -16.82 1.77 -12.08
CA PHE A 327 -16.18 2.70 -11.14
C PHE A 327 -16.16 2.21 -9.69
N LYS A 328 -17.33 1.88 -9.12
CA LYS A 328 -17.38 1.54 -7.69
C LYS A 328 -18.60 0.70 -7.35
N LEU A 329 -18.36 -0.33 -6.52
CA LEU A 329 -19.35 -1.27 -6.00
C LEU A 329 -19.54 -1.10 -4.48
N GLY A 330 -20.78 -0.96 -4.01
CA GLY A 330 -21.21 -1.09 -2.62
C GLY A 330 -21.95 -2.41 -2.41
N VAL A 331 -21.78 -3.04 -1.24
CA VAL A 331 -22.37 -4.35 -0.91
C VAL A 331 -22.82 -4.33 0.54
N ASP A 332 -24.02 -4.86 0.80
CA ASP A 332 -24.45 -5.18 2.15
C ASP A 332 -23.78 -6.47 2.64
N GLU A 333 -22.92 -6.34 3.65
CA GLU A 333 -22.17 -7.45 4.21
C GLU A 333 -23.04 -8.45 4.97
N ASN A 334 -24.24 -8.07 5.40
CA ASN A 334 -25.20 -9.01 5.99
C ASN A 334 -25.57 -10.14 5.02
N PHE A 335 -25.45 -9.87 3.71
CA PHE A 335 -25.70 -10.82 2.64
C PHE A 335 -24.42 -11.45 2.08
N ALA A 336 -23.24 -11.22 2.67
CA ALA A 336 -21.95 -11.65 2.12
C ALA A 336 -21.87 -13.15 1.77
N LYS A 337 -22.53 -14.01 2.56
CA LYS A 337 -22.63 -15.47 2.30
C LYS A 337 -23.29 -15.83 0.96
N TYR A 338 -24.02 -14.90 0.34
CA TYR A 338 -24.68 -15.08 -0.96
C TYR A 338 -23.92 -14.44 -2.12
N SER A 339 -22.75 -13.85 -1.84
CA SER A 339 -21.89 -13.17 -2.82
C SER A 339 -22.60 -12.08 -3.65
N PRO A 340 -23.36 -11.15 -3.05
CA PRO A 340 -24.18 -10.18 -3.80
C PRO A 340 -23.38 -9.31 -4.78
N GLY A 341 -22.12 -8.96 -4.47
CA GLY A 341 -21.23 -8.28 -5.42
C GLY A 341 -20.90 -9.11 -6.66
N VAL A 342 -20.69 -10.42 -6.51
CA VAL A 342 -20.51 -11.34 -7.65
C VAL A 342 -21.81 -11.41 -8.44
N GLN A 343 -22.96 -11.57 -7.78
CA GLN A 343 -24.26 -11.66 -8.44
C GLN A 343 -24.55 -10.40 -9.28
N LEU A 344 -24.32 -9.20 -8.71
CA LEU A 344 -24.45 -7.93 -9.44
C LEU A 344 -23.51 -7.90 -10.65
N THR A 345 -22.26 -8.35 -10.50
CA THR A 345 -21.29 -8.38 -11.61
C THR A 345 -21.71 -9.34 -12.73
N LEU A 346 -22.35 -10.47 -12.40
CA LEU A 346 -22.91 -11.39 -13.42
C LEU A 346 -24.03 -10.72 -14.22
N GLU A 347 -24.93 -9.99 -13.56
CA GLU A 347 -26.01 -9.27 -14.25
C GLU A 347 -25.49 -8.07 -15.04
N LEU A 348 -24.53 -7.33 -14.49
CA LEU A 348 -23.81 -6.29 -15.22
C LEU A 348 -23.16 -6.86 -16.49
N THR A 349 -22.57 -8.06 -16.41
CA THR A 349 -21.98 -8.73 -17.58
C THR A 349 -23.03 -8.97 -18.66
N ARG A 350 -24.22 -9.47 -18.29
CA ARG A 350 -25.32 -9.70 -19.25
C ARG A 350 -25.85 -8.39 -19.83
N HIS A 351 -26.07 -7.39 -18.98
CA HIS A 351 -26.54 -6.07 -19.38
C HIS A 351 -25.60 -5.42 -20.40
N MET A 352 -24.29 -5.42 -20.10
CA MET A 352 -23.28 -4.82 -20.98
C MET A 352 -23.13 -5.57 -22.30
N CYS A 353 -23.19 -6.91 -22.31
CA CYS A 353 -23.11 -7.68 -23.56
C CYS A 353 -24.40 -7.62 -24.40
N ALA A 354 -25.52 -7.22 -23.81
CA ALA A 354 -26.78 -7.02 -24.53
C ALA A 354 -26.84 -5.66 -25.23
N ASP A 355 -25.97 -4.72 -24.86
CA ASP A 355 -25.92 -3.37 -25.42
C ASP A 355 -24.89 -3.30 -26.57
N PRO A 356 -25.33 -3.21 -27.85
CA PRO A 356 -24.42 -3.21 -28.98
C PRO A 356 -23.57 -1.94 -29.09
N SER A 357 -23.88 -0.90 -28.31
CA SER A 357 -23.05 0.31 -28.26
C SER A 357 -21.79 0.13 -27.41
N ILE A 358 -21.70 -0.92 -26.59
CA ILE A 358 -20.55 -1.18 -25.71
C ILE A 358 -19.72 -2.33 -26.28
N ALA A 359 -18.48 -2.04 -26.64
CA ALA A 359 -17.51 -3.05 -27.05
C ALA A 359 -16.77 -3.65 -25.85
N MET A 360 -16.56 -2.85 -24.78
CA MET A 360 -15.74 -3.27 -23.64
C MET A 360 -16.15 -2.63 -22.33
N VAL A 361 -15.97 -3.36 -21.23
CA VAL A 361 -16.05 -2.80 -19.86
C VAL A 361 -14.67 -2.86 -19.21
N ASP A 362 -14.13 -1.71 -18.82
CA ASP A 362 -12.97 -1.62 -17.94
C ASP A 362 -13.41 -1.87 -16.50
N SER A 363 -12.79 -2.84 -15.83
CA SER A 363 -13.10 -3.12 -14.42
C SER A 363 -12.66 -2.04 -13.46
N THR A 364 -11.66 -1.23 -13.84
CA THR A 364 -11.00 -0.26 -12.97
C THR A 364 -10.42 -0.89 -11.70
N ALA A 365 -10.35 -2.23 -11.66
CA ALA A 365 -9.93 -3.00 -10.51
C ALA A 365 -8.40 -3.09 -10.45
N MET A 366 -7.88 -3.26 -9.24
CA MET A 366 -6.46 -3.57 -9.05
C MET A 366 -6.09 -4.93 -9.68
N PRO A 367 -4.82 -5.14 -10.06
CA PRO A 367 -4.34 -6.44 -10.55
C PRO A 367 -4.67 -7.59 -9.59
N GLY A 368 -5.16 -8.71 -10.11
CA GLY A 368 -5.45 -9.90 -9.28
C GLY A 368 -6.68 -9.74 -8.40
N HIS A 369 -7.66 -8.89 -8.78
CA HIS A 369 -8.83 -8.64 -7.96
C HIS A 369 -9.64 -9.93 -7.74
N PRO A 370 -9.84 -10.39 -6.49
CA PRO A 370 -10.30 -11.76 -6.19
C PRO A 370 -11.71 -12.06 -6.72
N MET A 371 -12.50 -11.02 -6.98
CA MET A 371 -13.86 -11.12 -7.51
C MET A 371 -13.92 -10.94 -9.03
N ILE A 372 -13.15 -10.01 -9.60
CA ILE A 372 -13.33 -9.60 -11.00
C ILE A 372 -12.49 -10.45 -11.93
N ASP A 373 -11.21 -10.70 -11.59
CA ASP A 373 -10.28 -11.49 -12.41
C ASP A 373 -10.82 -12.88 -12.80
N PRO A 374 -11.56 -13.60 -11.94
CA PRO A 374 -12.17 -14.87 -12.33
C PRO A 374 -13.35 -14.75 -13.30
N ILE A 375 -14.07 -13.62 -13.30
CA ILE A 375 -15.28 -13.40 -14.11
C ILE A 375 -14.91 -12.79 -15.47
N TRP A 376 -14.08 -11.76 -15.47
CA TRP A 376 -13.70 -11.01 -16.67
C TRP A 376 -12.29 -11.37 -17.08
N ARG A 377 -12.18 -12.07 -18.21
CA ARG A 377 -10.92 -12.66 -18.70
C ARG A 377 -10.17 -11.79 -19.71
N GLY A 378 -10.79 -10.73 -20.23
CA GLY A 378 -10.09 -9.71 -21.02
C GLY A 378 -9.00 -9.04 -20.19
N ARG A 379 -7.93 -8.58 -20.85
CA ARG A 379 -6.79 -7.96 -20.19
C ARG A 379 -6.43 -6.66 -20.90
N LEU A 380 -6.53 -5.56 -20.16
CA LEU A 380 -6.02 -4.25 -20.55
C LEU A 380 -4.64 -4.07 -19.96
N ALA A 381 -3.65 -3.79 -20.81
CA ALA A 381 -2.32 -3.42 -20.35
C ALA A 381 -2.34 -1.95 -19.92
N ILE A 382 -2.27 -1.71 -18.61
CA ILE A 382 -2.32 -0.39 -17.99
C ILE A 382 -0.95 -0.08 -17.41
N GLY A 383 -0.49 1.17 -17.48
CA GLY A 383 0.78 1.54 -16.88
C GLY A 383 1.01 3.04 -16.76
N ASP A 384 2.07 3.38 -16.02
CA ASP A 384 2.55 4.75 -15.95
C ASP A 384 3.65 4.95 -16.99
N VAL A 385 3.56 6.02 -17.75
CA VAL A 385 4.47 6.33 -18.85
C VAL A 385 5.05 7.72 -18.68
N LEU A 386 6.38 7.81 -18.73
CA LEU A 386 7.11 9.07 -18.81
C LEU A 386 7.32 9.43 -20.29
N ILE A 387 6.82 10.60 -20.65
CA ILE A 387 6.98 11.27 -21.95
C ILE A 387 8.11 12.29 -21.81
N PRO A 388 9.30 12.03 -22.39
CA PRO A 388 10.38 13.01 -22.39
C PRO A 388 10.02 14.16 -23.32
N LEU A 389 10.26 15.40 -22.91
CA LEU A 389 9.86 16.56 -23.69
C LEU A 389 10.97 17.13 -24.58
N ASN A 390 12.25 16.92 -24.22
CA ASN A 390 13.41 17.40 -24.98
C ASN A 390 14.43 16.30 -25.25
N ARG A 391 15.17 16.43 -26.37
CA ARG A 391 16.30 15.54 -26.71
C ARG A 391 17.45 15.69 -25.71
N ARG A 392 18.00 14.57 -25.25
CA ARG A 392 19.17 14.50 -24.36
C ARG A 392 19.02 15.34 -23.08
N ASP A 393 17.79 15.49 -22.60
CA ASP A 393 17.49 16.26 -21.41
C ASP A 393 18.05 15.57 -20.15
N PRO A 394 19.01 16.19 -19.43
CA PRO A 394 19.62 15.58 -18.25
C PRO A 394 18.64 15.41 -17.09
N PHE A 395 17.52 16.13 -17.09
CA PHE A 395 16.49 15.98 -16.05
C PHE A 395 15.70 14.69 -16.21
N VAL A 396 15.57 14.12 -17.40
CA VAL A 396 14.78 12.88 -17.61
C VAL A 396 15.36 11.69 -16.83
N PRO A 397 16.67 11.38 -16.87
CA PRO A 397 17.28 10.39 -15.99
C PRO A 397 17.12 10.71 -14.49
N ALA A 398 17.23 11.98 -14.10
CA ALA A 398 17.08 12.41 -12.71
C ALA A 398 15.65 12.24 -12.19
N ILE A 399 14.64 12.56 -13.01
CA ILE A 399 13.22 12.34 -12.75
C ILE A 399 12.97 10.84 -12.56
N ARG A 400 13.45 10.01 -13.48
CA ARG A 400 13.32 8.54 -13.37
C ARG A 400 13.94 8.01 -12.09
N LEU A 401 15.18 8.43 -11.78
CA LEU A 401 15.84 8.03 -10.55
C LEU A 401 15.06 8.49 -9.31
N GLY A 402 14.55 9.72 -9.31
CA GLY A 402 13.71 10.25 -8.23
C GLY A 402 12.44 9.42 -8.01
N LEU A 403 11.75 9.06 -9.10
CA LEU A 403 10.57 8.20 -9.06
C LEU A 403 10.91 6.77 -8.62
N THR A 404 12.02 6.19 -9.08
CA THR A 404 12.48 4.86 -8.66
C THR A 404 12.87 4.86 -7.19
N LEU A 405 13.63 5.85 -6.71
CA LEU A 405 13.98 5.99 -5.30
C LEU A 405 12.73 6.19 -4.43
N ARG A 406 11.73 6.91 -4.93
CA ARG A 406 10.43 7.03 -4.28
C ARG A 406 9.68 5.70 -4.27
N ALA A 407 9.62 4.96 -5.37
CA ALA A 407 8.99 3.64 -5.42
C ALA A 407 9.73 2.60 -4.55
N LEU A 408 11.05 2.72 -4.39
CA LEU A 408 11.84 1.88 -3.48
C LEU A 408 11.65 2.27 -2.02
N LYS A 409 11.37 3.55 -1.73
CA LYS A 409 11.00 4.02 -0.39
C LYS A 409 9.54 3.72 -0.05
N ASN A 410 8.65 3.84 -1.03
CA ASN A 410 7.19 3.66 -0.97
C ASN A 410 6.70 2.61 -2.00
N PRO A 411 7.12 1.34 -1.89
CA PRO A 411 6.72 0.28 -2.84
C PRO A 411 5.21 -0.01 -2.86
N GLY A 412 4.45 0.48 -1.87
CA GLY A 412 2.98 0.44 -1.87
C GLY A 412 2.33 1.38 -2.90
N ASP A 413 3.00 2.45 -3.32
CA ASP A 413 2.41 3.44 -4.23
C ASP A 413 2.25 2.92 -5.68
N THR A 414 2.94 1.85 -6.05
CA THR A 414 2.79 1.20 -7.38
C THR A 414 1.58 0.25 -7.44
N LEU A 415 0.92 -0.01 -6.31
CA LEU A 415 -0.26 -0.88 -6.19
C LEU A 415 -1.45 -0.21 -5.45
N MET A 416 -1.32 1.04 -4.98
CA MET A 416 -2.30 1.71 -4.12
C MET A 416 -2.66 3.16 -4.52
N ASN A 417 -3.02 3.41 -5.79
CA ASN A 417 -3.70 4.66 -6.15
C ASN A 417 -5.22 4.49 -6.33
N VAL A 418 -5.85 3.64 -5.53
CA VAL A 418 -7.29 3.74 -5.26
C VAL A 418 -7.45 4.55 -3.97
N ALA A 419 -7.77 5.84 -4.13
CA ALA A 419 -8.09 6.82 -3.07
C ALA A 419 -6.98 7.08 -2.03
N SER A 420 -6.11 8.08 -2.27
CA SER A 420 -5.23 8.62 -1.23
C SER A 420 -5.94 9.66 -0.36
N SER A 421 -6.76 9.18 0.58
CA SER A 421 -6.64 9.68 1.95
C SER A 421 -6.05 8.51 2.72
N ILE A 422 -4.86 8.67 3.32
CA ILE A 422 -4.25 7.62 4.14
C ILE A 422 -5.19 7.43 5.33
N SER A 423 -6.10 6.47 5.18
CA SER A 423 -7.03 6.06 6.19
C SER A 423 -6.27 5.41 7.33
N PRO A 424 -6.69 5.58 8.59
CA PRO A 424 -5.94 5.06 9.72
C PRO A 424 -5.82 3.53 9.60
N VAL A 425 -4.58 3.07 9.46
CA VAL A 425 -4.22 1.65 9.32
C VAL A 425 -4.44 0.92 10.64
N ILE A 426 -4.14 1.59 11.75
CA ILE A 426 -4.51 1.22 13.12
C ILE A 426 -5.49 2.27 13.65
N THR A 427 -6.62 1.80 14.17
CA THR A 427 -7.63 2.59 14.85
C THR A 427 -7.78 2.07 16.27
N ALA A 428 -7.49 2.89 17.27
CA ALA A 428 -7.94 2.67 18.64
C ALA A 428 -9.11 3.63 18.92
N ASP A 429 -9.90 3.37 19.96
CA ASP A 429 -10.70 4.44 20.55
C ASP A 429 -9.76 5.60 20.92
N ASN A 430 -10.03 6.80 20.39
CA ASN A 430 -9.19 7.99 20.58
C ASN A 430 -8.95 8.27 22.06
N GLU A 431 -9.88 7.89 22.93
CA GLU A 431 -9.73 8.04 24.37
C GLU A 431 -8.70 7.09 24.99
N SER A 432 -8.56 5.87 24.46
CA SER A 432 -7.53 4.91 24.94
C SER A 432 -6.12 5.33 24.52
N LEU A 433 -5.95 5.85 23.30
CA LEU A 433 -4.66 6.41 22.84
C LEU A 433 -4.22 7.64 23.64
N LYS A 434 -5.17 8.43 24.17
CA LYS A 434 -4.84 9.58 25.03
C LYS A 434 -4.62 9.19 26.49
N ARG A 435 -5.45 8.29 27.01
CA ARG A 435 -5.47 7.92 28.43
C ARG A 435 -4.39 6.91 28.80
N ASP A 436 -4.21 5.90 27.96
CA ASP A 436 -3.48 4.68 28.33
C ASP A 436 -2.12 4.57 27.64
N PHE A 437 -1.94 5.13 26.45
CA PHE A 437 -0.64 5.12 25.76
C PHE A 437 0.36 6.11 26.40
N PRO A 438 1.64 5.75 26.60
CA PRO A 438 2.26 4.46 26.32
C PRO A 438 2.26 3.49 27.52
N LEU A 439 1.54 3.78 28.60
CA LEU A 439 1.74 3.17 29.91
C LEU A 439 0.96 1.88 30.19
N LYS A 440 -0.14 1.62 29.48
CA LYS A 440 -1.01 0.46 29.69
C LYS A 440 -1.40 -0.18 28.36
N PRO A 441 -1.63 -1.51 28.34
CA PRO A 441 -2.12 -2.18 27.16
C PRO A 441 -3.59 -1.83 26.92
N PHE A 442 -3.99 -1.78 25.64
CA PHE A 442 -5.38 -1.57 25.24
C PHE A 442 -5.65 -2.24 23.89
N ALA A 443 -6.92 -2.56 23.63
CA ALA A 443 -7.35 -3.15 22.37
C ALA A 443 -7.32 -2.12 21.23
N ILE A 444 -6.97 -2.57 20.04
CA ILE A 444 -7.01 -1.80 18.80
C ILE A 444 -7.76 -2.57 17.71
N ARG A 445 -8.27 -1.85 16.72
CA ARG A 445 -8.70 -2.39 15.44
C ARG A 445 -7.72 -1.97 14.35
N HIS A 446 -7.59 -2.73 13.28
CA HIS A 446 -6.72 -2.39 12.17
C HIS A 446 -7.27 -2.86 10.82
N LYS A 447 -6.71 -2.32 9.73
CA LYS A 447 -7.14 -2.61 8.34
C LYS A 447 -6.21 -3.55 7.58
N LEU A 448 -5.20 -4.07 8.25
CA LEU A 448 -4.19 -4.97 7.68
C LEU A 448 -4.73 -6.39 7.36
N SER A 449 -5.92 -6.78 7.82
CA SER A 449 -6.49 -8.08 7.44
C SER A 449 -6.83 -8.14 5.95
N GLY A 450 -6.44 -9.23 5.29
CA GLY A 450 -6.58 -9.41 3.85
C GLY A 450 -5.56 -8.63 3.01
N HIS A 451 -4.54 -8.02 3.62
CA HIS A 451 -3.49 -7.31 2.89
C HIS A 451 -2.67 -8.28 2.01
N PRO A 452 -2.36 -7.96 0.73
CA PRO A 452 -1.65 -8.88 -0.18
C PRO A 452 -0.30 -9.37 0.36
N LEU A 453 0.44 -8.51 1.07
CA LEU A 453 1.72 -8.85 1.73
C LEU A 453 1.58 -9.86 2.88
N LEU A 454 0.38 -10.02 3.44
CA LEU A 454 0.12 -10.83 4.63
C LEU A 454 -0.70 -12.09 4.30
N THR A 455 -0.55 -12.58 3.06
CA THR A 455 -1.14 -13.84 2.58
C THR A 455 -0.11 -14.97 2.62
N LEU A 456 -0.52 -16.22 2.87
CA LEU A 456 0.40 -17.36 2.93
C LEU A 456 1.36 -17.45 1.71
N PRO A 457 0.90 -17.30 0.44
CA PRO A 457 1.80 -17.35 -0.71
C PRO A 457 2.88 -16.27 -0.67
N ARG A 458 2.52 -15.03 -0.30
CA ARG A 458 3.49 -13.93 -0.24
C ARG A 458 4.45 -14.06 0.94
N ILE A 459 3.98 -14.62 2.06
CA ILE A 459 4.81 -14.94 3.22
C ILE A 459 5.81 -16.06 2.90
N ALA A 460 5.39 -17.08 2.14
CA ALA A 460 6.29 -18.13 1.68
C ALA A 460 7.41 -17.57 0.78
N GLN A 461 7.08 -16.63 -0.12
CA GLN A 461 8.07 -15.90 -0.93
C GLN A 461 8.99 -15.00 -0.10
N LEU A 462 8.47 -14.39 0.97
CA LEU A 462 9.32 -13.63 1.89
C LEU A 462 10.29 -14.58 2.61
N ALA A 463 9.80 -15.71 3.15
CA ALA A 463 10.63 -16.70 3.82
C ALA A 463 11.74 -17.26 2.92
N SER A 464 11.48 -17.46 1.62
CA SER A 464 12.48 -18.00 0.68
C SER A 464 13.61 -17.02 0.34
N SER A 465 13.39 -15.72 0.52
CA SER A 465 14.35 -14.66 0.16
C SER A 465 15.10 -14.09 1.37
N MET A 466 14.63 -14.36 2.59
CA MET A 466 15.23 -13.84 3.81
C MET A 466 16.47 -14.63 4.25
N PRO A 467 17.50 -13.95 4.80
CA PRO A 467 18.59 -14.63 5.48
C PRO A 467 18.08 -15.58 6.56
N ARG A 468 18.60 -16.82 6.59
CA ARG A 468 18.16 -17.88 7.50
C ARG A 468 18.24 -17.49 8.98
N ASP A 469 19.17 -16.62 9.36
CA ASP A 469 19.34 -16.12 10.73
C ASP A 469 18.24 -15.14 11.19
N LEU A 470 17.37 -14.71 10.29
CA LEU A 470 16.18 -13.90 10.57
C LEU A 470 14.90 -14.73 10.62
N ILE A 471 14.98 -16.04 10.41
CA ILE A 471 13.83 -16.94 10.43
C ILE A 471 13.94 -17.86 11.64
N GLU A 472 12.92 -17.89 12.48
CA GLU A 472 12.85 -18.80 13.61
C GLU A 472 11.56 -19.60 13.51
N TYR A 473 11.65 -20.93 13.65
CA TYR A 473 10.48 -21.79 13.72
C TYR A 473 10.80 -23.02 14.56
N ASN A 474 9.78 -23.48 15.27
CA ASN A 474 9.82 -24.64 16.15
C ASN A 474 8.42 -25.28 16.22
N SER A 475 8.28 -26.33 17.02
CA SER A 475 6.98 -26.93 17.35
C SER A 475 6.06 -25.88 17.97
N GLY A 476 4.81 -25.84 17.52
CA GLY A 476 3.76 -25.02 18.12
C GLY A 476 3.28 -25.55 19.47
N ASP A 477 3.52 -26.84 19.75
CA ASP A 477 3.20 -27.50 21.02
C ASP A 477 4.24 -27.16 22.10
N ALA A 478 4.22 -25.89 22.55
CA ALA A 478 5.01 -25.38 23.65
C ALA A 478 4.14 -25.08 24.87
N ALA A 479 4.70 -25.24 26.08
CA ALA A 479 4.03 -24.80 27.30
C ALA A 479 4.03 -23.27 27.43
N ILE A 480 3.14 -22.71 28.26
CA ILE A 480 3.20 -21.28 28.60
C ILE A 480 4.53 -20.96 29.29
N SER A 481 4.95 -21.80 30.26
CA SER A 481 6.27 -21.72 30.90
C SER A 481 7.25 -22.65 30.20
N GLN A 482 7.71 -22.27 28.99
CA GLN A 482 8.60 -23.10 28.19
C GLN A 482 10.06 -22.65 28.29
N ASP A 483 10.91 -23.58 28.71
CA ASP A 483 12.36 -23.47 28.63
C ASP A 483 12.80 -23.41 27.15
N PRO A 484 13.44 -22.32 26.70
CA PRO A 484 13.85 -22.13 25.30
C PRO A 484 14.77 -23.21 24.77
N ASP A 485 15.63 -23.79 25.63
CA ASP A 485 16.60 -24.80 25.23
C ASP A 485 15.96 -26.18 25.02
N LYS A 486 14.67 -26.32 25.39
CA LYS A 486 13.92 -27.59 25.33
C LYS A 486 12.77 -27.57 24.31
N VAL A 487 12.63 -26.50 23.53
CA VAL A 487 11.59 -26.43 22.48
C VAL A 487 11.93 -27.45 21.38
N LYS A 488 10.95 -28.28 21.01
CA LYS A 488 11.12 -29.25 19.93
C LYS A 488 11.24 -28.53 18.59
N SER A 489 12.20 -28.94 17.76
CA SER A 489 12.34 -28.46 16.38
C SER A 489 11.30 -29.12 15.46
N VAL A 490 11.01 -28.46 14.33
CA VAL A 490 10.21 -29.02 13.23
C VAL A 490 11.16 -29.36 12.09
N ASP A 491 11.05 -30.58 11.56
CA ASP A 491 11.88 -31.06 10.45
C ASP A 491 11.24 -30.71 9.09
N LEU A 492 11.14 -29.41 8.82
CA LEU A 492 10.62 -28.85 7.57
C LEU A 492 11.44 -27.62 7.17
N ASP A 493 11.54 -27.37 5.86
CA ASP A 493 12.05 -26.11 5.33
C ASP A 493 11.12 -24.95 5.70
N PRO A 494 11.62 -23.72 5.98
CA PRO A 494 10.77 -22.57 6.32
C PRO A 494 9.61 -22.30 5.34
N VAL A 495 9.85 -22.47 4.03
CA VAL A 495 8.83 -22.26 2.99
C VAL A 495 7.77 -23.35 3.10
N GLU A 496 8.19 -24.59 3.35
CA GLU A 496 7.29 -25.71 3.57
C GLU A 496 6.46 -25.55 4.86
N VAL A 497 7.06 -25.01 5.93
CA VAL A 497 6.33 -24.65 7.17
C VAL A 497 5.19 -23.68 6.86
N VAL A 498 5.42 -22.64 6.06
CA VAL A 498 4.36 -21.69 5.66
C VAL A 498 3.28 -22.39 4.84
N ASN A 499 3.67 -23.13 3.81
CA ASN A 499 2.74 -23.78 2.89
C ASN A 499 1.87 -24.83 3.60
N ARG A 500 2.39 -25.45 4.66
CA ARG A 500 1.70 -26.49 5.43
C ARG A 500 1.24 -26.01 6.81
N ILE A 501 1.25 -24.70 7.09
CA ILE A 501 1.02 -24.20 8.47
C ILE A 501 -0.34 -24.63 9.04
N GLN A 502 -1.32 -24.93 8.19
CA GLN A 502 -2.62 -25.44 8.60
C GLN A 502 -2.53 -26.77 9.36
N THR A 503 -1.50 -27.59 9.09
CA THR A 503 -1.35 -28.95 9.63
C THR A 503 0.06 -29.26 10.15
N ALA A 504 1.03 -28.36 9.98
CA ALA A 504 2.43 -28.60 10.32
C ALA A 504 2.70 -28.75 11.83
N GLY A 505 1.79 -28.32 12.70
CA GLY A 505 2.02 -28.27 14.15
C GLY A 505 3.17 -27.34 14.51
N ALA A 506 3.39 -26.29 13.71
CA ALA A 506 4.55 -25.42 13.77
C ALA A 506 4.18 -23.99 14.14
N TRP A 507 5.14 -23.29 14.73
CA TRP A 507 5.12 -21.85 14.93
C TRP A 507 6.35 -21.26 14.25
N MET A 508 6.19 -20.21 13.47
CA MET A 508 7.27 -19.50 12.80
C MET A 508 7.14 -18.00 12.98
N VAL A 509 8.28 -17.32 13.13
CA VAL A 509 8.46 -15.88 13.03
C VAL A 509 9.50 -15.53 11.97
N LEU A 510 9.13 -14.61 11.08
CA LEU A 510 10.05 -13.89 10.20
C LEU A 510 10.40 -12.57 10.88
N LYS A 511 11.66 -12.42 11.28
CA LYS A 511 12.15 -11.27 12.03
C LYS A 511 12.71 -10.21 11.08
N ARG A 512 12.55 -8.95 11.47
CA ARG A 512 13.11 -7.82 10.74
C ARG A 512 12.61 -7.69 9.31
N ILE A 513 11.30 -7.89 9.12
CA ILE A 513 10.65 -7.81 7.81
C ILE A 513 10.79 -6.41 7.20
N GLU A 514 11.02 -5.37 8.00
CA GLU A 514 11.29 -4.00 7.52
C GLU A 514 12.54 -3.88 6.66
N LYS A 515 13.40 -4.91 6.61
CA LYS A 515 14.50 -4.93 5.65
C LYS A 515 14.00 -5.06 4.21
N THR A 516 12.83 -5.67 4.02
CA THR A 516 12.13 -5.72 2.74
C THR A 516 11.32 -4.44 2.58
N PRO A 517 11.55 -3.63 1.52
CA PRO A 517 10.93 -2.31 1.37
C PRO A 517 9.40 -2.30 1.50
N GLU A 518 8.73 -3.28 0.91
CA GLU A 518 7.25 -3.44 0.94
C GLU A 518 6.70 -3.55 2.35
N TYR A 519 7.39 -4.32 3.20
CA TYR A 519 7.00 -4.46 4.60
C TYR A 519 7.43 -3.26 5.42
N ARG A 520 8.55 -2.58 5.12
CA ARG A 520 8.91 -1.31 5.78
C ARG A 520 7.79 -0.29 5.64
N GLN A 521 7.33 -0.06 4.41
CA GLN A 521 6.25 0.87 4.14
C GLN A 521 4.99 0.50 4.93
N LEU A 522 4.63 -0.79 4.95
CA LEU A 522 3.48 -1.28 5.71
C LEU A 522 3.56 -0.93 7.20
N LEU A 523 4.73 -1.06 7.82
CA LEU A 523 4.95 -0.73 9.24
C LEU A 523 4.95 0.79 9.46
N GLU A 524 5.59 1.55 8.57
CA GLU A 524 5.66 3.01 8.66
C GLU A 524 4.28 3.65 8.46
N ASP A 525 3.44 3.13 7.56
CA ASP A 525 2.06 3.57 7.37
C ASP A 525 1.20 3.29 8.60
N ALA A 526 1.37 2.11 9.20
CA ALA A 526 0.72 1.75 10.45
C ALA A 526 1.09 2.72 11.57
N LEU A 527 2.37 2.98 11.78
CA LEU A 527 2.84 3.89 12.82
C LEU A 527 2.52 5.35 12.52
N THR A 528 2.50 5.76 11.25
CA THR A 528 2.08 7.11 10.84
C THR A 528 0.62 7.36 11.23
N SER A 529 -0.26 6.36 11.08
CA SER A 529 -1.66 6.50 11.51
C SER A 529 -1.78 6.74 13.02
N VAL A 530 -0.96 6.05 13.83
CA VAL A 530 -0.91 6.25 15.29
C VAL A 530 -0.30 7.61 15.64
N ALA A 531 0.78 8.02 14.98
CA ALA A 531 1.42 9.32 15.19
C ALA A 531 0.43 10.47 14.97
N ARG A 532 -0.33 10.43 13.87
CA ARG A 532 -1.35 11.43 13.55
C ARG A 532 -2.52 11.42 14.54
N ALA A 533 -2.99 10.24 14.96
CA ALA A 533 -4.03 10.13 15.99
C ALA A 533 -3.60 10.75 17.33
N ARG A 534 -2.28 10.75 17.60
CA ARG A 534 -1.66 11.40 18.77
C ARG A 534 -1.30 12.88 18.55
N GLY A 535 -1.65 13.46 17.39
CA GLY A 535 -1.41 14.88 17.07
C GLY A 535 -0.02 15.21 16.52
N PHE A 536 0.78 14.21 16.16
CA PHE A 536 2.10 14.41 15.55
C PHE A 536 2.04 14.43 14.02
N LYS A 537 2.98 15.13 13.37
CA LYS A 537 2.99 15.27 11.90
C LYS A 537 3.70 14.10 11.20
N SER A 538 4.60 13.42 11.91
CA SER A 538 5.39 12.28 11.40
C SER A 538 5.68 11.25 12.51
N ILE A 539 6.22 10.11 12.11
CA ILE A 539 6.70 9.05 13.03
C ILE A 539 7.91 9.53 13.85
N GLU A 540 8.77 10.37 13.27
CA GLU A 540 9.92 10.96 13.96
C GLU A 540 9.45 11.92 15.08
N ASP A 541 8.49 12.79 14.77
CA ASP A 541 7.89 13.72 15.75
C ASP A 541 7.23 12.96 16.90
N ALA A 542 6.65 11.79 16.61
CA ALA A 542 6.02 10.92 17.60
C ALA A 542 7.01 10.09 18.44
N GLY A 543 8.31 10.15 18.13
CA GLY A 543 9.37 9.41 18.82
C GLY A 543 9.48 7.93 18.44
N PHE A 544 8.88 7.51 17.32
CA PHE A 544 8.94 6.14 16.84
C PHE A 544 10.25 5.91 16.07
N SER A 545 11.27 5.42 16.79
CA SER A 545 12.58 5.13 16.20
C SER A 545 12.89 3.63 16.22
N GLN A 546 13.86 3.19 15.41
CA GLN A 546 14.24 1.77 15.32
C GLN A 546 13.03 0.84 15.11
N ILE A 547 12.25 1.13 14.07
CA ILE A 547 11.08 0.33 13.71
C ILE A 547 11.52 -1.07 13.30
N GLU A 548 10.92 -2.07 13.90
CA GLU A 548 11.19 -3.48 13.61
C GLU A 548 9.86 -4.25 13.46
N GLY A 549 9.77 -5.08 12.44
CA GLY A 549 8.58 -5.91 12.19
C GLY A 549 8.85 -7.39 12.40
N PHE A 550 7.90 -8.07 13.05
CA PHE A 550 7.92 -9.52 13.25
C PHE A 550 6.62 -10.13 12.72
N LEU A 551 6.72 -10.97 11.69
CA LEU A 551 5.57 -11.62 11.06
C LEU A 551 5.48 -13.08 11.49
N PHE A 552 4.35 -13.47 12.07
CA PHE A 552 4.14 -14.79 12.63
C PHE A 552 3.16 -15.60 11.78
N VAL A 553 3.47 -16.88 11.60
CA VAL A 553 2.57 -17.88 11.03
C VAL A 553 2.53 -19.07 11.99
N SER A 554 1.36 -19.52 12.39
CA SER A 554 1.21 -20.53 13.45
C SER A 554 0.12 -21.54 13.12
N SER A 555 0.38 -22.81 13.40
CA SER A 555 -0.63 -23.88 13.33
C SER A 555 -1.69 -23.72 14.43
N PRO A 556 -2.88 -24.33 14.26
CA PRO A 556 -3.88 -24.40 15.32
C PRO A 556 -3.28 -24.86 16.65
N ASN A 557 -3.79 -24.31 17.77
CA ASN A 557 -3.37 -24.63 19.14
C ASN A 557 -1.91 -24.31 19.49
N SER A 558 -1.16 -23.60 18.63
CA SER A 558 0.23 -23.23 18.91
C SER A 558 0.33 -22.17 20.02
N THR A 559 1.29 -22.34 20.92
CA THR A 559 1.56 -21.38 22.01
C THR A 559 2.90 -20.67 21.79
N THR A 560 2.88 -19.35 21.80
CA THR A 560 4.08 -18.53 22.05
C THR A 560 4.25 -18.44 23.57
N PRO A 561 5.36 -18.96 24.15
CA PRO A 561 5.58 -18.98 25.59
C PRO A 561 5.56 -17.61 26.25
N PHE A 562 5.50 -17.58 27.58
CA PHE A 562 5.53 -16.36 28.37
C PHE A 562 6.87 -15.62 28.23
N HIS A 563 6.83 -14.37 27.78
CA HIS A 563 8.02 -13.58 27.45
C HIS A 563 7.79 -12.08 27.62
N MET A 564 8.90 -11.33 27.58
CA MET A 564 8.93 -9.88 27.60
C MET A 564 9.71 -9.36 26.40
N ASP A 565 9.14 -8.38 25.69
CA ASP A 565 9.81 -7.72 24.58
C ASP A 565 10.58 -6.48 25.07
N ALA A 566 11.66 -6.14 24.37
CA ALA A 566 12.52 -4.99 24.66
C ALA A 566 12.12 -3.76 23.81
N GLU A 567 10.88 -3.74 23.35
CA GLU A 567 10.27 -2.82 22.41
C GLU A 567 8.85 -2.46 22.88
N ASP A 568 8.35 -1.29 22.46
CA ASP A 568 6.90 -1.05 22.44
C ASP A 568 6.30 -1.73 21.19
N ASN A 569 5.07 -2.22 21.29
CA ASN A 569 4.51 -3.10 20.27
C ASN A 569 3.02 -2.84 20.01
N PHE A 570 2.64 -2.66 18.74
CA PHE A 570 1.28 -2.90 18.28
C PHE A 570 1.20 -4.30 17.66
N PHE A 571 0.57 -5.22 18.38
CA PHE A 571 0.28 -6.55 17.87
C PHE A 571 -1.02 -6.53 17.08
N VAL A 572 -0.99 -7.06 15.86
CA VAL A 572 -2.13 -7.07 14.93
C VAL A 572 -2.43 -8.49 14.43
N GLN A 573 -3.70 -8.87 14.46
CA GLN A 573 -4.19 -10.19 14.10
C GLN A 573 -4.76 -10.18 12.67
N ILE A 574 -4.10 -10.87 11.76
CA ILE A 574 -4.41 -10.79 10.32
C ILE A 574 -5.40 -11.86 9.89
N HIS A 575 -5.20 -13.10 10.34
CA HIS A 575 -6.03 -14.26 10.02
C HIS A 575 -6.08 -15.22 11.20
N GLY A 576 -7.25 -15.81 11.43
CA GLY A 576 -7.48 -16.78 12.50
C GLY A 576 -7.68 -16.11 13.86
N GLU A 577 -7.72 -16.94 14.88
CA GLU A 577 -8.06 -16.54 16.25
C GLU A 577 -6.84 -16.66 17.16
N LYS A 578 -6.63 -15.66 18.02
CA LYS A 578 -5.59 -15.70 19.06
C LYS A 578 -6.10 -15.19 20.40
N ILE A 579 -5.61 -15.80 21.46
CA ILE A 579 -5.70 -15.29 22.82
C ILE A 579 -4.34 -14.67 23.15
N PHE A 580 -4.34 -13.40 23.54
CA PHE A 580 -3.14 -12.66 23.94
C PHE A 580 -3.30 -12.23 25.39
N ALA A 581 -2.56 -12.85 26.31
CA ALA A 581 -2.63 -12.53 27.73
C ALA A 581 -1.42 -11.69 28.14
N VAL A 582 -1.66 -10.49 28.67
CA VAL A 582 -0.63 -9.53 29.09
C VAL A 582 -0.74 -9.24 30.59
N TYR A 583 0.40 -8.99 31.22
CA TYR A 583 0.48 -8.83 32.67
C TYR A 583 1.27 -7.58 33.06
N ASP A 584 0.78 -6.87 34.07
CA ASP A 584 1.45 -5.68 34.61
C ASP A 584 2.61 -6.09 35.53
N ASN A 585 3.83 -5.70 35.13
CA ASN A 585 5.05 -5.96 35.89
C ASN A 585 5.68 -4.69 36.50
N ARG A 586 4.96 -3.57 36.57
CA ARG A 586 5.51 -2.32 37.14
C ARG A 586 5.85 -2.42 38.63
N ASP A 587 5.26 -3.41 39.34
CA ASP A 587 5.58 -3.72 40.73
C ASP A 587 6.74 -4.71 40.91
N GLY A 588 7.31 -5.24 39.81
CA GLY A 588 8.40 -6.21 39.80
C GLY A 588 8.05 -7.59 40.36
N LYS A 589 6.75 -7.89 40.57
CA LYS A 589 6.33 -9.16 41.19
C LYS A 589 6.10 -10.30 40.19
N ILE A 590 6.12 -10.03 38.89
CA ILE A 590 5.97 -11.07 37.84
C ILE A 590 7.33 -11.42 37.26
N ALA A 591 8.14 -10.41 36.96
CA ALA A 591 9.54 -10.54 36.59
C ALA A 591 10.37 -9.50 37.37
N ASP A 592 11.38 -9.96 38.10
CA ASP A 592 12.29 -9.09 38.85
C ASP A 592 13.32 -8.38 37.94
N ASP A 593 14.10 -7.46 38.51
CA ASP A 593 15.11 -6.68 37.76
C ASP A 593 16.14 -7.57 37.03
N ALA A 594 16.44 -8.76 37.57
CA ALA A 594 17.39 -9.69 36.96
C ALA A 594 16.76 -10.40 35.76
N GLN A 595 15.49 -10.79 35.85
CA GLN A 595 14.72 -11.35 34.76
C GLN A 595 14.45 -10.33 33.66
N VAL A 596 14.18 -9.08 34.02
CA VAL A 596 14.03 -7.94 33.09
C VAL A 596 15.33 -7.67 32.31
N GLU A 597 16.48 -7.67 32.98
CA GLU A 597 17.75 -7.57 32.26
C GLU A 597 18.00 -8.79 31.38
N HIS A 598 17.74 -10.00 31.90
CA HIS A 598 17.91 -11.24 31.14
C HIS A 598 17.08 -11.25 29.85
N SER A 599 15.82 -10.84 29.91
CA SER A 599 14.92 -10.78 28.76
C SER A 599 15.40 -9.79 27.70
N THR A 600 16.02 -8.69 28.14
CA THR A 600 16.57 -7.64 27.27
C THR A 600 17.87 -8.06 26.57
N VAL A 601 18.71 -8.90 27.20
CA VAL A 601 20.10 -9.14 26.74
C VAL A 601 20.42 -10.58 26.31
N LYS A 602 19.69 -11.58 26.84
CA LYS A 602 19.96 -13.00 26.58
C LYS A 602 18.82 -13.68 25.84
N HIS A 603 17.66 -13.82 26.47
CA HIS A 603 16.51 -14.50 25.89
C HIS A 603 15.20 -13.97 26.47
N ARG A 604 14.22 -13.68 25.62
CA ARG A 604 12.96 -13.00 25.99
C ARG A 604 12.03 -13.76 26.95
N ASN A 605 12.08 -15.09 26.95
CA ASN A 605 11.21 -15.92 27.80
C ASN A 605 11.51 -15.70 29.29
N VAL A 606 10.45 -15.63 30.09
CA VAL A 606 10.51 -15.58 31.55
C VAL A 606 9.58 -16.65 32.13
N PRO A 607 9.86 -17.21 33.33
CA PRO A 607 9.02 -18.24 33.92
C PRO A 607 7.59 -17.75 34.17
N PHE A 608 6.61 -18.58 33.82
CA PHE A 608 5.20 -18.37 34.20
C PHE A 608 4.85 -19.22 35.41
N HIS A 609 4.29 -18.60 36.44
CA HIS A 609 3.71 -19.26 37.61
C HIS A 609 2.19 -19.18 37.54
N GLU A 610 1.47 -20.26 37.87
CA GLU A 610 0.00 -20.28 37.82
C GLU A 610 -0.66 -19.24 38.75
N SER A 611 0.04 -18.81 39.81
CA SER A 611 -0.42 -17.70 40.68
C SER A 611 -0.54 -16.36 39.94
N PHE A 612 0.09 -16.21 38.77
CA PHE A 612 -0.02 -15.01 37.95
C PHE A 612 -1.35 -14.94 37.19
N ARG A 613 -2.00 -16.09 36.92
CA ARG A 613 -3.18 -16.19 36.06
C ARG A 613 -4.27 -15.15 36.38
N PRO A 614 -4.65 -14.87 37.65
CA PRO A 614 -5.68 -13.88 37.97
C PRO A 614 -5.27 -12.41 37.68
N ARG A 615 -3.98 -12.13 37.46
CA ARG A 615 -3.46 -10.78 37.15
C ARG A 615 -3.46 -10.46 35.66
N GLY A 616 -3.78 -11.43 34.80
CA GLY A 616 -3.70 -11.28 33.35
C GLY A 616 -4.87 -10.50 32.77
N ILE A 617 -4.58 -9.67 31.77
CA ILE A 617 -5.58 -9.09 30.87
C ILE A 617 -5.54 -9.92 29.58
N GLU A 618 -6.64 -10.56 29.23
CA GLU A 618 -6.74 -11.37 28.01
C GLU A 618 -7.44 -10.58 26.90
N PHE A 619 -6.78 -10.49 25.74
CA PHE A 619 -7.38 -10.04 24.50
C PHE A 619 -7.70 -11.27 23.63
N ASN A 620 -8.98 -11.44 23.30
CA ASN A 620 -9.42 -12.39 22.29
C ASN A 620 -9.45 -11.66 20.96
N LEU A 621 -8.61 -12.11 20.02
CA LEU A 621 -8.31 -11.40 18.78
C LEU A 621 -8.78 -12.23 17.59
N ASP A 622 -9.66 -11.63 16.78
CA ASP A 622 -10.02 -12.11 15.44
C ASP A 622 -9.27 -11.32 14.37
N ALA A 623 -9.48 -11.69 13.10
CA ALA A 623 -8.95 -10.94 11.97
C ALA A 623 -9.39 -9.46 12.01
N GLY A 624 -8.43 -8.54 12.07
CA GLY A 624 -8.66 -7.10 12.19
C GLY A 624 -8.59 -6.56 13.63
N ASP A 625 -8.41 -7.43 14.63
CA ASP A 625 -8.14 -7.05 16.01
C ASP A 625 -6.66 -6.91 16.31
N GLY A 626 -6.34 -6.17 17.36
CA GLY A 626 -5.00 -6.12 17.90
C GLY A 626 -4.96 -5.57 19.30
N CYS A 627 -3.76 -5.40 19.83
CA CYS A 627 -3.54 -4.72 21.09
C CYS A 627 -2.21 -3.94 21.08
N TYR A 628 -2.18 -2.86 21.83
CA TYR A 628 -0.94 -2.20 22.22
C TYR A 628 -0.34 -2.91 23.43
N ILE A 629 0.95 -3.20 23.39
CA ILE A 629 1.73 -3.80 24.47
C ILE A 629 2.87 -2.85 24.81
N PRO A 630 2.91 -2.30 26.03
CA PRO A 630 4.01 -1.44 26.45
C PRO A 630 5.32 -2.21 26.62
N TYR A 631 6.44 -1.49 26.50
CA TYR A 631 7.79 -1.98 26.82
C TYR A 631 7.84 -2.78 28.13
N GLN A 632 8.41 -3.99 28.07
CA GLN A 632 8.62 -4.88 29.22
C GLN A 632 7.34 -5.32 29.97
N TRP A 633 6.21 -5.45 29.28
CA TRP A 633 5.03 -6.14 29.82
C TRP A 633 5.05 -7.64 29.46
N PRO A 634 5.19 -8.55 30.46
CA PRO A 634 5.16 -9.98 30.21
C PRO A 634 3.87 -10.45 29.57
N HIS A 635 3.95 -11.35 28.60
CA HIS A 635 2.78 -11.88 27.92
C HIS A 635 3.02 -13.27 27.30
N TRP A 636 1.93 -14.02 27.10
CA TRP A 636 1.91 -15.25 26.31
C TRP A 636 0.79 -15.16 25.27
N VAL A 637 0.93 -15.93 24.19
CA VAL A 637 -0.03 -15.91 23.08
C VAL A 637 -0.40 -17.34 22.69
N LYS A 638 -1.68 -17.61 22.48
CA LYS A 638 -2.16 -18.93 22.06
C LYS A 638 -3.04 -18.81 20.83
N THR A 639 -2.73 -19.62 19.81
CA THR A 639 -3.56 -19.78 18.61
C THR A 639 -4.71 -20.72 18.92
N ALA A 640 -5.92 -20.41 18.46
CA ALA A 640 -7.10 -21.26 18.71
C ALA A 640 -7.28 -22.34 17.63
N GLY A 641 -8.50 -22.60 17.16
CA GLY A 641 -8.84 -23.76 16.34
C GLY A 641 -8.40 -23.70 14.87
N SER A 642 -7.97 -22.53 14.38
CA SER A 642 -7.52 -22.32 12.99
C SER A 642 -6.06 -21.88 12.95
N TYR A 643 -5.43 -22.00 11.78
CA TYR A 643 -4.09 -21.43 11.58
C TYR A 643 -4.16 -19.91 11.67
N SER A 644 -3.04 -19.32 12.07
CA SER A 644 -2.99 -17.91 12.39
C SER A 644 -1.88 -17.18 11.66
N ILE A 645 -2.19 -15.97 11.19
CA ILE A 645 -1.23 -14.97 10.71
C ILE A 645 -1.38 -13.75 11.60
N SER A 646 -0.28 -13.29 12.18
CA SER A 646 -0.25 -12.09 13.02
C SER A 646 1.06 -11.34 12.84
N MET A 647 1.11 -10.07 13.20
CA MET A 647 2.31 -9.26 13.06
C MET A 647 2.51 -8.39 14.31
N ALA A 648 3.76 -8.26 14.76
CA ALA A 648 4.14 -7.26 15.76
C ALA A 648 4.81 -6.09 15.03
N ILE A 649 4.27 -4.89 15.25
CA ILE A 649 4.78 -3.62 14.72
C ILE A 649 5.43 -2.91 15.88
N THR A 650 6.76 -2.92 15.92
CA THR A 650 7.51 -2.49 17.10
C THR A 650 8.38 -1.28 16.83
N TRP A 651 8.64 -0.50 17.88
CA TRP A 651 9.55 0.64 17.84
C TRP A 651 10.20 0.82 19.21
N LYS A 652 11.19 1.70 19.25
CA LYS A 652 11.84 2.15 20.49
C LYS A 652 11.82 3.65 20.54
N THR A 653 11.32 4.18 21.66
CA THR A 653 11.51 5.59 22.01
C THR A 653 12.94 5.83 22.47
N GLU A 654 13.34 7.11 22.61
CA GLU A 654 14.66 7.44 23.14
C GLU A 654 14.88 6.86 24.54
N GLU A 655 13.86 6.87 25.40
CA GLU A 655 13.93 6.30 26.74
C GLU A 655 14.06 4.77 26.71
N VAL A 656 13.27 4.08 25.87
CA VAL A 656 13.41 2.62 25.70
C VAL A 656 14.81 2.26 25.21
N ARG A 657 15.39 3.02 24.28
CA ARG A 657 16.77 2.83 23.83
C ARG A 657 17.76 3.06 24.96
N ARG A 658 17.57 4.11 25.76
CA ARG A 658 18.40 4.41 26.93
C ARG A 658 18.41 3.25 27.93
N LEU A 659 17.23 2.71 28.27
CA LEU A 659 17.09 1.59 29.19
C LEU A 659 17.72 0.31 28.64
N ASN A 660 17.49 0.00 27.36
CA ASN A 660 18.10 -1.15 26.68
C ASN A 660 19.64 -1.06 26.66
N ASP A 661 20.21 0.11 26.38
CA ASP A 661 21.66 0.35 26.42
C ASP A 661 22.21 0.12 27.84
N LEU A 662 21.50 0.60 28.87
CA LEU A 662 21.89 0.41 30.26
C LEU A 662 21.83 -1.05 30.69
N HIS A 663 20.77 -1.80 30.33
CA HIS A 663 20.69 -3.24 30.60
C HIS A 663 21.83 -4.01 29.94
N ARG A 664 22.17 -3.69 28.68
CA ARG A 664 23.33 -4.31 27.99
C ARG A 664 24.64 -4.02 28.69
N PHE A 665 24.88 -2.76 29.06
CA PHE A 665 26.11 -2.38 29.74
C PHE A 665 26.18 -2.96 31.15
N ASN A 666 25.08 -2.97 31.89
CA ASN A 666 25.00 -3.59 33.20
C ASN A 666 25.27 -5.11 33.13
N SER A 667 24.68 -5.80 32.14
CA SER A 667 24.93 -7.22 31.93
C SER A 667 26.40 -7.51 31.60
N MET A 668 27.04 -6.64 30.82
CA MET A 668 28.47 -6.72 30.52
C MET A 668 29.34 -6.49 31.76
N LEU A 669 29.02 -5.51 32.60
CA LEU A 669 29.76 -5.28 33.85
C LEU A 669 29.57 -6.44 34.84
N ARG A 670 28.36 -7.00 34.92
CA ARG A 670 28.07 -8.17 35.76
C ARG A 670 28.80 -9.42 35.28
N SER A 671 28.96 -9.62 33.97
CA SER A 671 29.77 -10.74 33.45
C SER A 671 31.27 -10.61 33.77
N LEU A 672 31.73 -9.39 34.07
CA LEU A 672 33.07 -9.09 34.60
C LEU A 672 33.13 -9.13 36.14
N GLY A 673 32.07 -9.55 36.83
CA GLY A 673 32.01 -9.65 38.29
C GLY A 673 31.72 -8.33 39.01
N LEU A 674 31.35 -7.27 38.30
CA LEU A 674 31.02 -5.96 38.89
C LEU A 674 29.50 -5.84 39.13
N PRO A 675 29.03 -5.80 40.38
CA PRO A 675 27.60 -5.71 40.67
C PRO A 675 27.04 -4.37 40.19
N GLN A 676 25.84 -4.41 39.61
CA GLN A 676 25.16 -3.21 39.11
C GLN A 676 23.76 -3.12 39.71
N ALA A 677 23.35 -1.91 40.10
CA ALA A 677 21.95 -1.61 40.39
C ALA A 677 21.14 -1.57 39.08
N ALA A 678 19.82 -1.79 39.18
CA ALA A 678 18.91 -1.62 38.05
C ALA A 678 18.92 -0.17 37.52
N PRO A 679 18.65 0.06 36.22
CA PRO A 679 18.53 1.39 35.64
C PRO A 679 17.58 2.31 36.45
N GLY A 680 17.92 3.59 36.56
CA GLY A 680 17.14 4.61 37.27
C GLY A 680 17.45 4.73 38.77
N LYS A 681 18.12 3.75 39.40
CA LYS A 681 18.50 3.84 40.82
C LYS A 681 19.59 4.88 41.09
N ASN A 682 20.49 5.13 40.14
CA ASN A 682 21.51 6.17 40.22
C ASN A 682 21.66 6.87 38.86
N PRO A 683 20.91 7.97 38.61
CA PRO A 683 20.88 8.64 37.31
C PRO A 683 22.24 9.17 36.84
N ALA A 684 23.10 9.63 37.75
CA ALA A 684 24.43 10.14 37.40
C ALA A 684 25.35 9.02 36.92
N LEU A 685 25.33 7.88 37.60
CA LEU A 685 26.09 6.70 37.19
C LEU A 685 25.56 6.13 35.86
N ASP A 686 24.25 6.13 35.66
CA ASP A 686 23.62 5.72 34.39
C ASP A 686 24.06 6.60 33.21
N ALA A 687 24.12 7.92 33.40
CA ALA A 687 24.61 8.84 32.39
C ALA A 687 26.08 8.55 32.01
N MET A 688 26.94 8.28 33.01
CA MET A 688 28.33 7.89 32.76
C MET A 688 28.42 6.56 31.98
N LYS A 689 27.66 5.54 32.39
CA LYS A 689 27.59 4.24 31.72
C LYS A 689 27.19 4.39 30.25
N LEU A 690 26.15 5.18 29.97
CA LEU A 690 25.67 5.44 28.61
C LEU A 690 26.73 6.12 27.75
N ALA A 691 27.42 7.13 28.28
CA ALA A 691 28.48 7.83 27.56
C ALA A 691 29.62 6.87 27.17
N VAL A 692 30.07 6.03 28.11
CA VAL A 692 31.10 5.01 27.85
C VAL A 692 30.63 4.00 26.82
N TYR A 693 29.43 3.43 27.02
CA TYR A 693 28.88 2.40 26.14
C TYR A 693 28.69 2.90 24.70
N ARG A 694 28.09 4.08 24.52
CA ARG A 694 27.83 4.64 23.18
C ARG A 694 29.10 5.05 22.46
N THR A 695 30.10 5.57 23.18
CA THR A 695 31.42 5.87 22.60
C THR A 695 32.11 4.60 22.12
N ALA A 696 32.11 3.53 22.93
CA ALA A 696 32.68 2.24 22.56
C ALA A 696 31.92 1.60 21.37
N ALA A 697 30.58 1.67 21.38
CA ALA A 697 29.75 1.16 20.30
C ALA A 697 30.03 1.88 18.98
N ALA A 698 30.13 3.21 18.96
CA ALA A 698 30.42 4.00 17.76
C ALA A 698 31.76 3.64 17.10
N ILE A 699 32.75 3.18 17.88
CA ILE A 699 34.05 2.71 17.38
C ILE A 699 33.95 1.30 16.77
N ILE A 700 33.08 0.44 17.32
CA ILE A 700 32.95 -0.97 16.95
C ILE A 700 31.91 -1.20 15.83
N GLU A 701 30.86 -0.38 15.76
CA GLU A 701 29.75 -0.49 14.80
C GLU A 701 30.23 -0.56 13.32
N PRO A 702 31.19 0.27 12.87
CA PRO A 702 31.73 0.20 11.50
C PRO A 702 32.41 -1.15 11.20
N LEU A 703 33.00 -1.80 12.22
CA LEU A 703 33.65 -3.10 12.09
C LEU A 703 32.62 -4.24 11.97
N ARG A 704 31.35 -4.03 12.37
CA ARG A 704 30.27 -5.02 12.28
C ARG A 704 29.52 -5.03 10.94
N GLY A 705 29.88 -4.17 9.98
CA GLY A 705 29.25 -4.14 8.65
C GLY A 705 29.50 -5.42 7.82
N SER A 706 30.68 -6.03 7.95
CA SER A 706 31.05 -7.25 7.22
C SER A 706 30.46 -8.52 7.86
N GLU A 707 29.88 -9.41 7.07
CA GLU A 707 29.38 -10.72 7.53
C GLU A 707 30.52 -11.57 8.14
N THR A 708 31.70 -11.53 7.54
CA THR A 708 32.91 -12.21 8.02
C THR A 708 33.31 -11.70 9.41
N MET A 709 33.26 -10.38 9.62
CA MET A 709 33.60 -9.78 10.91
C MET A 709 32.50 -10.01 11.96
N ARG A 710 31.22 -10.04 11.56
CA ARG A 710 30.11 -10.47 12.44
C ARG A 710 30.29 -11.91 12.93
N ARG A 711 30.75 -12.82 12.07
CA ARG A 711 31.08 -14.20 12.46
C ARG A 711 32.27 -14.25 13.42
N ILE A 712 33.33 -13.48 13.17
CA ILE A 712 34.52 -13.42 14.04
C ILE A 712 34.16 -12.85 15.42
N ILE A 713 33.47 -11.71 15.47
CA ILE A 713 33.06 -11.06 16.72
C ILE A 713 32.09 -11.96 17.52
N ARG A 714 31.13 -12.62 16.86
CA ARG A 714 30.23 -13.58 17.54
C ARG A 714 30.99 -14.79 18.10
N ARG A 715 32.00 -15.29 17.37
CA ARG A 715 32.82 -16.43 17.80
C ARG A 715 33.72 -16.09 19.00
N ILE A 716 34.20 -14.85 19.06
CA ILE A 716 34.98 -14.31 20.20
C ILE A 716 34.08 -14.06 21.41
N ALA A 717 32.86 -13.52 21.23
CA ALA A 717 31.99 -13.11 22.32
C ALA A 717 31.13 -14.23 22.94
N LEU A 718 30.74 -15.25 22.17
CA LEU A 718 29.75 -16.27 22.57
C LEU A 718 30.29 -17.72 22.58
N GLY A 719 31.58 -17.91 22.26
CA GLY A 719 32.21 -19.24 22.24
C GLY A 719 31.64 -20.20 21.17
N LYS A 720 31.93 -21.51 21.30
CA LYS A 720 31.57 -22.56 20.30
C LYS A 720 30.04 -22.74 20.10
N ASN A 721 29.19 -22.20 20.98
CA ASN A 721 27.74 -22.40 20.96
C ASN A 721 26.94 -21.21 20.38
N ALA A 722 27.60 -20.21 19.78
CA ALA A 722 26.95 -19.02 19.21
C ALA A 722 25.94 -19.29 18.06
N ASN A 723 25.85 -20.53 17.59
CA ASN A 723 25.18 -20.95 16.36
C ASN A 723 24.14 -22.06 16.60
N TYR A 724 23.39 -22.01 17.70
CA TYR A 724 22.46 -23.11 18.03
C TYR A 724 21.32 -23.32 17.02
N TYR A 725 20.98 -22.28 16.24
CA TYR A 725 20.00 -22.37 15.13
C TYR A 725 20.60 -22.76 13.77
N LEU A 726 21.92 -22.93 13.66
CA LEU A 726 22.60 -23.39 12.44
C LEU A 726 22.87 -24.90 12.47
N LYS A 727 21.98 -25.70 13.08
CA LYS A 727 22.11 -27.16 13.03
C LYS A 727 21.92 -27.64 11.59
N LYS A 728 23.08 -27.93 10.96
CA LYS A 728 23.37 -28.66 9.71
C LYS A 728 22.48 -28.31 8.51
N ALA A 729 23.05 -27.48 7.62
CA ALA A 729 22.80 -27.63 6.19
C ALA A 729 23.29 -29.00 5.69
#